data_AF-A0A922ZC20-F1
#
_entry.id   AF-A0A922ZC20-F1
#
_cell.length_a   1.000
_cell.length_b   1.000
_cell.length_c   1.000
_cell.angle_alpha   90.00
_cell.angle_beta   90.00
_cell.angle_gamma   90.00
#
_symmetry.space_group_name_H-M   'P 1'
#
loop_
_entity.id
_entity.type
_entity.pdbx_description
1 polymer ?
#
loop_
_entity_poly.entity_id
_entity_poly.type
_entity_poly.pdbx_seq_one_letter_code
_entity_poly.pdbx_strand_id
1 'polypeptide(L)'
;MANKYVYFFGGGKADGNESMKELLGGKGANLAEMAGHKELKLPVPPGFTITTEVCGYYYKNKKQYPKGLKEDVEKSLKRVEKLMSKKFGDVNNPLLVSVRSGARKSMPGMMETVLNVGLTEKTIPGLIKKTGGNARFVYDAYRRLIMMYSDVVMEKAGGIEPKDDESGIRKQLEKIMSKMKSEKGYKTDTDMALEDLISLCANFKTRVKEVLGKSFPDDPYEQLWGGIGAVFSSWNGKRAISYRRIEGIPDEWGTAVNVQSMVFGNMGDDSATGVAFTRNPGNGAPQFYGEYLINAQGEDVVAGIRTPAPINESSKSEHNKSLISLEKAMPKLYKELFQYQKRLERHYKDMQDLEFTIEKDRLFMLQCRVGKRNGPAAVQIAMDMLKEKLITKEIAVLRVTPSQLDELLHPIIDPKVEASQKILAKGLPAGPGGANGQIVFLAQDAVAWAKLGKKVILVREETNPEDVEGMRSAQAILTARGGMTSHAALVARGWGKCCIVGCGSLHIDSMKKEMIADGKSYKEGDWITLNGTKGNVYEGQLPMIDASEENKVFSDFLKICDSIRRLGIRTNADTPEDARKGRQFGAQGIGLFRTEHMFYGKGSEEPLFRLRKMIMSKTEEERRKALDELFPYVKKDIKGTLEAMDPYPVVVRLLDPPLHEFVPRDEEKLRQLANDLNISMQELSKRAENLHETNPMMGHRGVRLGITYPEVSEMQIRAIFESAAELLKEGKKPYPEIMIPVLSDVKELIHQFEIAKKVYQEVLAKYNLKKIKHMFGTMIEIPRAALVSNKIAQVAQFFSFGTNDLTQMGFGFSRDDFGDFLPDYLKQGILPEDPFQSIDQEGIGELIKISIERGRSTNKNLEIGICGEHGGDPRSVEFCHRVGMDYVSCSPFRVPIARLAAAQSVLKFDLKKERRK
;
A
#
# COMPACT_ATOMS: atom_id res chain seq x y z
N MET A 1 3.55 30.36 28.10
CA MET A 1 2.38 29.67 28.70
C MET A 1 2.86 28.32 29.21
N ALA A 2 2.41 27.86 30.38
CA ALA A 2 2.76 26.51 30.83
C ALA A 2 2.19 25.48 29.82
N ASN A 3 3.03 24.58 29.30
CA ASN A 3 2.58 23.57 28.35
C ASN A 3 1.62 22.60 29.04
N LYS A 4 0.41 22.42 28.48
CA LYS A 4 -0.57 21.46 28.96
C LYS A 4 -0.27 20.08 28.39
N TYR A 5 0.14 19.14 29.24
CA TYR A 5 0.56 17.80 28.79
C TYR A 5 -0.54 16.73 28.85
N VAL A 6 -1.65 16.99 29.56
CA VAL A 6 -2.72 16.02 29.77
C VAL A 6 -4.08 16.62 29.39
N TYR A 7 -4.83 15.89 28.57
CA TYR A 7 -6.14 16.29 28.05
C TYR A 7 -7.21 15.29 28.46
N PHE A 8 -8.19 15.74 29.24
CA PHE A 8 -9.28 14.90 29.73
C PHE A 8 -10.38 14.66 28.68
N PHE A 9 -11.04 13.50 28.72
CA PHE A 9 -12.29 13.21 27.98
C PHE A 9 -13.25 12.36 28.82
N GLY A 10 -14.57 12.59 28.69
CA GLY A 10 -15.62 11.79 29.34
C GLY A 10 -16.74 12.62 29.97
N GLY A 11 -17.86 11.98 30.30
CA GLY A 11 -19.01 12.64 30.94
C GLY A 11 -19.65 13.74 30.09
N GLY A 12 -19.62 13.60 28.76
CA GLY A 12 -20.18 14.58 27.82
C GLY A 12 -19.29 15.82 27.59
N LYS A 13 -18.03 15.79 28.04
CA LYS A 13 -17.05 16.89 27.89
C LYS A 13 -15.69 16.34 27.48
N ALA A 14 -14.90 17.14 26.77
CA ALA A 14 -13.51 16.86 26.47
C ALA A 14 -12.70 18.15 26.42
N ASP A 15 -11.43 18.06 26.81
CA ASP A 15 -10.47 19.16 26.75
C ASP A 15 -9.87 19.33 25.33
N GLY A 16 -10.02 18.33 24.46
CA GLY A 16 -9.53 18.30 23.08
C GLY A 16 -10.63 17.97 22.06
N ASN A 17 -10.26 17.81 20.79
CA ASN A 17 -11.16 17.49 19.67
C ASN A 17 -10.42 16.80 18.51
N GLU A 18 -11.14 16.45 17.44
CA GLU A 18 -10.60 15.77 16.25
C GLU A 18 -9.43 16.52 15.58
N SER A 19 -9.43 17.85 15.58
CA SER A 19 -8.37 18.64 14.91
C SER A 19 -6.99 18.49 15.56
N MET A 20 -6.95 18.04 16.82
CA MET A 20 -5.73 17.90 17.62
C MET A 20 -5.00 16.55 17.43
N LYS A 21 -5.18 15.89 16.27
CA LYS A 21 -4.53 14.59 15.95
C LYS A 21 -3.00 14.61 16.05
N GLU A 22 -2.36 15.75 15.80
CA GLU A 22 -0.90 15.90 15.93
C GLU A 22 -0.45 15.81 17.39
N LEU A 23 -1.26 16.35 18.31
CA LEU A 23 -0.94 16.44 19.73
C LEU A 23 -1.44 15.24 20.54
N LEU A 24 -2.67 14.78 20.27
CA LEU A 24 -3.36 13.73 21.01
C LEU A 24 -3.24 12.35 20.35
N GLY A 25 -2.62 12.29 19.18
CA GLY A 25 -2.70 11.14 18.29
C GLY A 25 -4.11 10.93 17.72
N GLY A 26 -4.23 9.98 16.78
CA GLY A 26 -5.51 9.64 16.17
C GLY A 26 -6.54 9.13 17.18
N LYS A 27 -6.11 8.28 18.11
CA LYS A 27 -7.00 7.66 19.11
C LYS A 27 -7.50 8.68 20.14
N GLY A 28 -6.61 9.48 20.72
CA GLY A 28 -6.97 10.48 21.73
C GLY A 28 -7.87 11.58 21.16
N ALA A 29 -7.58 12.04 19.94
CA ALA A 29 -8.43 13.02 19.25
C ALA A 29 -9.85 12.48 19.01
N ASN A 30 -10.00 11.22 18.59
CA ASN A 30 -11.31 10.62 18.36
C ASN A 30 -12.05 10.33 19.68
N LEU A 31 -11.36 9.93 20.74
CA LEU A 31 -11.96 9.77 22.08
C LEU A 31 -12.53 11.10 22.59
N ALA A 32 -11.76 12.18 22.43
CA ALA A 32 -12.19 13.52 22.79
C ALA A 32 -13.41 13.97 21.96
N GLU A 33 -13.39 13.73 20.64
CA GLU A 33 -14.47 14.07 19.74
C GLU A 33 -15.77 13.32 20.10
N MET A 34 -15.69 12.00 20.26
CA MET A 34 -16.84 11.17 20.64
C MET A 34 -17.45 11.60 21.98
N ALA A 35 -16.61 11.91 22.97
CA ALA A 35 -17.06 12.25 24.31
C ALA A 35 -17.60 13.69 24.41
N GLY A 36 -16.97 14.64 23.72
CA GLY A 36 -17.18 16.08 23.91
C GLY A 36 -17.99 16.79 22.82
N HIS A 37 -18.04 16.25 21.59
CA HIS A 37 -18.72 16.95 20.49
C HIS A 37 -20.22 17.02 20.72
N LYS A 38 -20.82 18.20 20.49
CA LYS A 38 -22.22 18.49 20.82
C LYS A 38 -23.21 17.53 20.14
N GLU A 39 -22.91 17.13 18.91
CA GLU A 39 -23.75 16.23 18.11
C GLU A 39 -23.48 14.74 18.37
N LEU A 40 -22.35 14.39 19.00
CA LEU A 40 -21.96 13.00 19.28
C LEU A 40 -22.25 12.57 20.71
N LYS A 41 -21.74 13.29 21.73
CA LYS A 41 -21.94 13.00 23.17
C LYS A 41 -22.14 11.50 23.48
N LEU A 42 -21.24 10.67 22.98
CA LEU A 42 -21.35 9.22 23.07
C LEU A 42 -20.96 8.74 24.47
N PRO A 43 -21.45 7.56 24.91
CA PRO A 43 -21.08 6.99 26.21
C PRO A 43 -19.64 6.45 26.17
N VAL A 44 -18.67 7.36 26.17
CA VAL A 44 -17.24 7.03 26.21
C VAL A 44 -16.80 6.88 27.68
N PRO A 45 -16.13 5.78 28.08
CA PRO A 45 -15.56 5.66 29.40
C PRO A 45 -14.56 6.80 29.67
N PRO A 46 -14.65 7.50 30.81
CA PRO A 46 -13.83 8.67 31.09
C PRO A 46 -12.34 8.31 31.18
N GLY A 47 -11.50 9.24 30.76
CA GLY A 47 -10.05 9.06 30.69
C GLY A 47 -9.33 10.36 30.36
N PHE A 48 -8.07 10.23 30.01
CA PHE A 48 -7.23 11.33 29.55
C PHE A 48 -6.13 10.86 28.59
N THR A 49 -5.67 11.79 27.77
CA THR A 49 -4.58 11.60 26.81
C THR A 49 -3.37 12.42 27.23
N ILE A 50 -2.21 11.77 27.32
CA ILE A 50 -0.89 12.39 27.47
C ILE A 50 -0.33 12.65 26.07
N THR A 51 0.10 13.89 25.80
CA THR A 51 0.42 14.35 24.44
C THR A 51 1.66 13.69 23.81
N THR A 52 1.74 13.72 22.48
CA THR A 52 2.91 13.30 21.69
C THR A 52 4.17 14.10 22.04
N GLU A 53 4.03 15.36 22.46
CA GLU A 53 5.16 16.20 22.91
C GLU A 53 5.89 15.60 24.13
N VAL A 54 5.17 14.90 25.01
CA VAL A 54 5.79 14.20 26.15
C VAL A 54 6.67 13.06 25.66
N CYS A 55 6.29 12.35 24.59
CA CYS A 55 7.13 11.35 23.96
C CYS A 55 8.42 11.96 23.40
N GLY A 56 8.32 13.11 22.72
CA GLY A 56 9.48 13.86 22.24
C GLY A 56 10.41 14.31 23.38
N TYR A 57 9.84 14.83 24.47
CA TYR A 57 10.58 15.21 25.67
C TYR A 57 11.27 14.00 26.32
N TYR A 58 10.56 12.88 26.46
CA TYR A 58 11.05 11.64 27.05
C TYR A 58 12.34 11.17 26.38
N TYR A 59 12.38 11.14 25.05
CA TYR A 59 13.61 10.75 24.34
C TYR A 59 14.71 11.81 24.40
N LYS A 60 14.38 13.11 24.31
CA LYS A 60 15.37 14.20 24.42
C LYS A 60 16.03 14.28 25.80
N ASN A 61 15.35 13.83 26.86
CA ASN A 61 15.81 13.95 28.25
C ASN A 61 16.15 12.60 28.89
N LYS A 62 16.77 11.68 28.13
CA LYS A 62 17.26 10.38 28.63
C LYS A 62 16.16 9.56 29.35
N LYS A 63 14.97 9.48 28.75
CA LYS A 63 13.80 8.74 29.26
C LYS A 63 13.24 9.30 30.58
N GLN A 64 13.32 10.62 30.79
CA GLN A 64 12.72 11.32 31.93
C GLN A 64 11.48 12.11 31.53
N TYR A 65 10.57 12.32 32.48
CA TYR A 65 9.32 13.06 32.27
C TYR A 65 9.48 14.57 32.52
N PRO A 66 8.69 15.42 31.85
CA PRO A 66 8.68 16.85 32.14
C PRO A 66 8.13 17.13 33.55
N LYS A 67 8.64 18.19 34.20
CA LYS A 67 8.14 18.65 35.50
C LYS A 67 6.65 19.01 35.39
N GLY A 68 5.84 18.66 36.39
CA GLY A 68 4.39 18.93 36.39
C GLY A 68 3.52 17.82 35.78
N LEU A 69 4.11 16.87 35.03
CA LEU A 69 3.32 15.81 34.38
C LEU A 69 2.61 14.92 35.40
N LYS A 70 3.28 14.59 36.52
CA LYS A 70 2.73 13.70 37.54
C LYS A 70 1.49 14.32 38.18
N GLU A 71 1.56 15.60 38.50
CA GLU A 71 0.47 16.39 39.07
C GLU A 71 -0.72 16.49 38.09
N ASP A 72 -0.45 16.69 36.80
CA ASP A 72 -1.49 16.74 35.75
C ASP A 72 -2.20 15.38 35.55
N VAL A 73 -1.43 14.28 35.61
CA VAL A 73 -1.97 12.91 35.55
C VAL A 73 -2.84 12.63 36.77
N GLU A 74 -2.37 12.93 37.98
CA GLU A 74 -3.14 12.74 39.22
C GLU A 74 -4.42 13.58 39.24
N LYS A 75 -4.36 14.84 38.78
CA LYS A 75 -5.52 15.73 38.66
C LYS A 75 -6.56 15.17 37.68
N SER A 76 -6.10 14.61 36.56
CA SER A 76 -6.98 14.01 35.56
C SER A 76 -7.58 12.69 36.06
N LEU A 77 -6.80 11.88 36.77
CA LEU A 77 -7.27 10.65 37.41
C LEU A 77 -8.37 10.93 38.44
N LYS A 78 -8.21 11.96 39.29
CA LYS A 78 -9.26 12.41 40.23
C LYS A 78 -10.57 12.79 39.54
N ARG A 79 -10.52 13.35 38.33
CA ARG A 79 -11.73 13.63 37.52
C ARG A 79 -12.39 12.34 37.05
N VAL A 80 -11.61 11.35 36.62
CA VAL A 80 -12.11 10.01 36.25
C VAL A 80 -12.76 9.33 37.46
N GLU A 81 -12.09 9.34 38.62
CA GLU A 81 -12.60 8.78 39.88
C GLU A 81 -13.96 9.37 40.26
N LYS A 82 -14.10 10.70 40.17
CA LYS A 82 -15.37 11.38 40.47
C LYS A 82 -16.50 10.97 39.53
N LEU A 83 -16.23 10.80 38.24
CA LEU A 83 -17.25 10.40 37.26
C LEU A 83 -17.63 8.92 37.38
N MET A 84 -16.67 8.07 37.72
CA MET A 84 -16.88 6.63 37.87
C MET A 84 -17.37 6.24 39.28
N SER A 85 -17.32 7.16 40.25
CA SER A 85 -17.59 6.87 41.66
C SER A 85 -16.75 5.70 42.19
N LYS A 86 -15.49 5.62 41.75
CA LYS A 86 -14.48 4.62 42.11
C LYS A 86 -13.15 5.33 42.38
N LYS A 87 -12.22 4.71 43.10
CA LYS A 87 -10.92 5.31 43.41
C LYS A 87 -9.77 4.40 42.98
N PHE A 88 -8.74 4.95 42.34
CA PHE A 88 -7.62 4.18 41.82
C PHE A 88 -6.76 3.64 42.97
N GLY A 89 -6.57 2.32 43.00
CA GLY A 89 -5.89 1.61 44.09
C GLY A 89 -6.68 1.45 45.38
N ASP A 90 -7.98 1.75 45.39
CA ASP A 90 -8.83 1.56 46.58
C ASP A 90 -9.15 0.08 46.83
N VAL A 91 -9.03 -0.35 48.09
CA VAL A 91 -9.22 -1.76 48.49
C VAL A 91 -10.68 -2.21 48.51
N ASN A 92 -11.64 -1.28 48.52
CA ASN A 92 -13.07 -1.58 48.62
C ASN A 92 -13.84 -1.35 47.31
N ASN A 93 -13.44 -0.35 46.53
CA ASN A 93 -14.08 0.03 45.27
C ASN A 93 -13.04 0.50 44.24
N PRO A 94 -12.18 -0.43 43.76
CA PRO A 94 -11.07 -0.10 42.89
C PRO A 94 -11.54 0.41 41.53
N LEU A 95 -10.92 1.51 41.08
CA LEU A 95 -10.91 1.92 39.68
C LEU A 95 -9.79 1.17 38.96
N LEU A 96 -10.12 0.51 37.85
CA LEU A 96 -9.15 -0.08 36.93
C LEU A 96 -9.08 0.75 35.65
N VAL A 97 -7.91 0.83 35.03
CA VAL A 97 -7.69 1.58 33.79
C VAL A 97 -7.03 0.72 32.72
N SER A 98 -7.19 1.13 31.46
CA SER A 98 -6.39 0.67 30.33
C SER A 98 -5.39 1.73 29.95
N VAL A 99 -4.21 1.30 29.49
CA VAL A 99 -3.16 2.16 28.94
C VAL A 99 -2.96 1.78 27.47
N ARG A 100 -3.30 2.72 26.58
CA ARG A 100 -3.35 2.50 25.12
C ARG A 100 -2.50 3.53 24.39
N SER A 101 -1.63 3.07 23.51
CA SER A 101 -0.90 3.93 22.59
C SER A 101 -1.82 4.61 21.56
N GLY A 102 -1.37 5.75 21.03
CA GLY A 102 -2.05 6.46 19.95
C GLY A 102 -1.12 7.43 19.24
N ALA A 103 -0.51 7.00 18.13
CA ALA A 103 0.24 7.90 17.26
C ALA A 103 -0.68 8.73 16.35
N ARG A 104 -0.11 9.75 15.68
CA ARG A 104 -0.83 10.61 14.71
C ARG A 104 -1.44 9.80 13.56
N LYS A 105 -0.66 8.88 12.98
CA LYS A 105 -1.11 7.90 11.98
C LYS A 105 -1.27 6.54 12.66
N SER A 106 -2.29 5.78 12.30
CA SER A 106 -2.54 4.46 12.89
C SER A 106 -1.39 3.50 12.55
N MET A 107 -0.82 2.86 13.56
CA MET A 107 0.23 1.83 13.44
C MET A 107 -0.28 0.52 14.08
N PRO A 108 -1.12 -0.27 13.38
CA PRO A 108 -1.72 -1.49 13.94
C PRO A 108 -0.65 -2.51 14.33
N GLY A 109 -0.84 -3.21 15.45
CA GLY A 109 0.07 -4.26 15.91
C GLY A 109 1.40 -3.75 16.50
N MET A 110 1.76 -2.47 16.32
CA MET A 110 3.09 -1.97 16.68
C MET A 110 3.27 -1.63 18.17
N MET A 111 2.17 -1.37 18.88
CA MET A 111 2.18 -1.02 20.30
C MET A 111 0.95 -1.63 20.97
N GLU A 112 1.20 -2.48 21.97
CA GLU A 112 0.16 -3.27 22.62
C GLU A 112 -0.57 -2.48 23.71
N THR A 113 -1.82 -2.88 23.97
CA THR A 113 -2.67 -2.29 25.00
C THR A 113 -2.51 -3.08 26.29
N VAL A 114 -2.35 -2.39 27.42
CA VAL A 114 -2.39 -3.03 28.74
C VAL A 114 -3.75 -2.74 29.36
N LEU A 115 -4.54 -3.79 29.63
CA LEU A 115 -5.83 -3.70 30.31
C LEU A 115 -5.69 -4.03 31.80
N ASN A 116 -6.72 -3.71 32.59
CA ASN A 116 -6.85 -4.07 34.00
C ASN A 116 -5.78 -3.46 34.93
N VAL A 117 -5.09 -2.39 34.51
CA VAL A 117 -4.10 -1.70 35.33
C VAL A 117 -4.74 -1.16 36.61
N GLY A 118 -4.11 -1.44 37.74
CA GLY A 118 -4.60 -1.15 39.08
C GLY A 118 -5.07 -2.38 39.86
N LEU A 119 -5.10 -3.57 39.23
CA LEU A 119 -5.44 -4.82 39.91
C LEU A 119 -4.20 -5.40 40.60
N THR A 120 -4.32 -5.61 41.90
CA THR A 120 -3.26 -6.01 42.83
C THR A 120 -3.86 -6.91 43.91
N GLU A 121 -3.03 -7.61 44.68
CA GLU A 121 -3.50 -8.47 45.77
C GLU A 121 -4.41 -7.73 46.76
N LYS A 122 -4.15 -6.43 46.97
CA LYS A 122 -4.93 -5.55 47.86
C LYS A 122 -6.29 -5.11 47.28
N THR A 123 -6.42 -5.02 45.96
CA THR A 123 -7.65 -4.52 45.30
C THR A 123 -8.59 -5.66 44.88
N ILE A 124 -8.06 -6.88 44.74
CA ILE A 124 -8.84 -8.09 44.38
C ILE A 124 -10.07 -8.26 45.28
N PRO A 125 -9.99 -8.26 46.63
CA PRO A 125 -11.17 -8.48 47.48
C PRO A 125 -12.28 -7.45 47.27
N GLY A 126 -11.92 -6.18 47.09
CA GLY A 126 -12.87 -5.10 46.79
C GLY A 126 -13.56 -5.30 45.44
N LEU A 127 -12.80 -5.70 44.41
CA LEU A 127 -13.37 -5.96 43.09
C LEU A 127 -14.33 -7.15 43.13
N ILE A 128 -13.99 -8.23 43.83
CA ILE A 128 -14.86 -9.42 44.02
C ILE A 128 -16.20 -9.00 44.64
N LYS A 129 -16.16 -8.14 45.67
CA LYS A 129 -17.38 -7.62 46.29
C LYS A 129 -18.22 -6.80 45.31
N LYS A 130 -17.58 -5.98 44.46
CA LYS A 130 -18.26 -5.13 43.47
C LYS A 130 -18.80 -5.89 42.27
N THR A 131 -18.25 -7.06 41.97
CA THR A 131 -18.75 -7.93 40.90
C THR A 131 -19.86 -8.87 41.36
N GLY A 132 -20.36 -8.73 42.59
CA GLY A 132 -21.42 -9.58 43.15
C GLY A 132 -20.89 -10.95 43.60
N GLY A 133 -19.62 -11.04 44.01
CA GLY A 133 -18.99 -12.28 44.43
C GLY A 133 -18.34 -13.08 43.30
N ASN A 134 -18.25 -12.53 42.09
CA ASN A 134 -17.66 -13.22 40.93
C ASN A 134 -16.12 -13.21 41.02
N ALA A 135 -15.57 -14.06 41.89
CA ALA A 135 -14.13 -14.21 42.11
C ALA A 135 -13.40 -14.72 40.87
N ARG A 136 -14.05 -15.62 40.13
CA ARG A 136 -13.50 -16.21 38.92
C ARG A 136 -13.17 -15.16 37.85
N PHE A 137 -14.08 -14.21 37.59
CA PHE A 137 -13.81 -13.08 36.69
C PHE A 137 -12.60 -12.25 37.16
N VAL A 138 -12.47 -11.98 38.45
CA VAL A 138 -11.39 -11.13 38.98
C VAL A 138 -10.04 -11.80 38.79
N TYR A 139 -9.93 -13.10 39.07
CA TYR A 139 -8.69 -13.84 38.83
C TYR A 139 -8.39 -14.07 37.34
N ASP A 140 -9.42 -14.18 36.49
CA ASP A 140 -9.22 -14.16 35.03
C ASP A 140 -8.67 -12.80 34.54
N ALA A 141 -9.21 -11.70 35.05
CA ALA A 141 -8.70 -10.36 34.75
C ALA A 141 -7.25 -10.17 35.27
N TYR A 142 -6.92 -10.76 36.42
CA TYR A 142 -5.59 -10.68 37.02
C TYR A 142 -4.55 -11.51 36.26
N ARG A 143 -4.84 -12.77 35.88
CA ARG A 143 -3.92 -13.57 35.06
C ARG A 143 -3.68 -12.92 33.70
N ARG A 144 -4.71 -12.31 33.10
CA ARG A 144 -4.56 -11.52 31.86
C ARG A 144 -3.65 -10.32 32.07
N LEU A 145 -3.85 -9.55 33.15
CA LEU A 145 -2.97 -8.42 33.48
C LEU A 145 -1.50 -8.88 33.61
N ILE A 146 -1.24 -9.94 34.37
CA ILE A 146 0.12 -10.46 34.56
C ILE A 146 0.75 -10.79 33.19
N MET A 147 0.03 -11.55 32.36
CA MET A 147 0.50 -11.96 31.05
C MET A 147 0.79 -10.76 30.13
N MET A 148 -0.17 -9.83 29.96
CA MET A 148 0.01 -8.65 29.10
C MET A 148 1.08 -7.70 29.62
N TYR A 149 1.11 -7.44 30.93
CA TYR A 149 2.05 -6.49 31.51
C TYR A 149 3.48 -7.03 31.45
N SER A 150 3.68 -8.31 31.72
CA SER A 150 5.00 -8.92 31.64
C SER A 150 5.55 -8.94 30.22
N ASP A 151 4.71 -9.22 29.23
CA ASP A 151 5.08 -9.15 27.81
C ASP A 151 5.40 -7.71 27.37
N VAL A 152 4.44 -6.80 27.54
CA VAL A 152 4.51 -5.44 26.96
C VAL A 152 5.45 -4.53 27.73
N VAL A 153 5.32 -4.51 29.07
CA VAL A 153 5.99 -3.52 29.92
C VAL A 153 7.33 -4.03 30.42
N MET A 154 7.40 -5.31 30.84
CA MET A 154 8.61 -5.83 31.50
C MET A 154 9.62 -6.40 30.50
N GLU A 155 9.18 -7.14 29.47
CA GLU A 155 10.05 -7.74 28.46
C GLU A 155 10.32 -6.76 27.29
N LYS A 156 9.29 -6.48 26.47
CA LYS A 156 9.42 -5.67 25.24
C LYS A 156 9.93 -4.26 25.52
N ALA A 157 9.24 -3.50 26.38
CA ALA A 157 9.67 -2.14 26.74
C ALA A 157 10.94 -2.11 27.62
N GLY A 158 11.24 -3.22 28.30
CA GLY A 158 12.48 -3.43 29.04
C GLY A 158 13.71 -3.58 28.14
N GLY A 159 13.52 -3.78 26.83
CA GLY A 159 14.60 -4.01 25.87
C GLY A 159 15.19 -5.42 25.95
N ILE A 160 14.44 -6.38 26.48
CA ILE A 160 14.82 -7.78 26.55
C ILE A 160 14.40 -8.44 25.23
N GLU A 161 15.37 -8.95 24.46
CA GLU A 161 15.11 -9.66 23.21
C GLU A 161 15.16 -11.17 23.44
N PRO A 162 14.05 -11.89 23.25
CA PRO A 162 14.04 -13.35 23.27
C PRO A 162 14.93 -13.91 22.16
N LYS A 163 15.51 -15.10 22.36
CA LYS A 163 16.36 -15.77 21.35
C LYS A 163 15.55 -16.19 20.12
N ASP A 164 14.31 -16.58 20.34
CA ASP A 164 13.31 -17.00 19.37
C ASP A 164 11.90 -16.70 19.92
N ASP A 165 10.88 -16.78 19.07
CA ASP A 165 9.49 -16.50 19.44
C ASP A 165 8.99 -17.41 20.58
N GLU A 166 9.53 -18.63 20.71
CA GLU A 166 9.15 -19.63 21.72
C GLU A 166 9.69 -19.31 23.11
N SER A 167 10.75 -18.50 23.18
CA SER A 167 11.41 -18.05 24.40
C SER A 167 10.82 -16.77 24.99
N GLY A 168 9.92 -16.07 24.30
CA GLY A 168 9.25 -14.88 24.84
C GLY A 168 8.33 -15.20 26.04
N ILE A 169 8.26 -14.30 27.02
CA ILE A 169 7.51 -14.54 28.27
C ILE A 169 6.05 -14.89 28.00
N ARG A 170 5.40 -14.22 27.04
CA ARG A 170 4.00 -14.49 26.68
C ARG A 170 3.77 -15.96 26.29
N LYS A 171 4.54 -16.50 25.35
CA LYS A 171 4.42 -17.90 24.91
C LYS A 171 4.69 -18.88 26.04
N GLN A 172 5.64 -18.56 26.93
CA GLN A 172 5.89 -19.41 28.09
C GLN A 172 4.71 -19.45 29.06
N LEU A 173 4.04 -18.32 29.31
CA LEU A 173 2.83 -18.26 30.13
C LEU A 173 1.65 -18.99 29.45
N GLU A 174 1.51 -18.86 28.13
CA GLU A 174 0.51 -19.61 27.34
C GLU A 174 0.75 -21.12 27.38
N LYS A 175 2.02 -21.58 27.38
CA LYS A 175 2.38 -23.00 27.57
C LYS A 175 2.00 -23.51 28.96
N ILE A 176 2.26 -22.72 30.01
CA ILE A 176 1.86 -23.07 31.38
C ILE A 176 0.34 -23.24 31.46
N MET A 177 -0.41 -22.30 30.86
CA MET A 177 -1.88 -22.37 30.83
C MET A 177 -2.38 -23.57 30.01
N SER A 178 -1.79 -23.82 28.84
CA SER A 178 -2.16 -24.94 27.96
C SER A 178 -1.88 -26.29 28.59
N LYS A 179 -0.75 -26.42 29.30
CA LYS A 179 -0.41 -27.62 30.09
C LYS A 179 -1.45 -27.86 31.17
N MET A 180 -1.81 -26.83 31.95
CA MET A 180 -2.85 -26.92 32.97
C MET A 180 -4.21 -27.32 32.37
N LYS A 181 -4.60 -26.76 31.22
CA LYS A 181 -5.83 -27.15 30.52
C LYS A 181 -5.81 -28.62 30.11
N SER A 182 -4.69 -29.10 29.55
CA SER A 182 -4.55 -30.50 29.14
C SER A 182 -4.57 -31.46 30.33
N GLU A 183 -3.91 -31.13 31.44
CA GLU A 183 -3.88 -31.95 32.65
C GLU A 183 -5.25 -32.05 33.34
N LYS A 184 -6.04 -30.98 33.27
CA LYS A 184 -7.37 -30.88 33.90
C LYS A 184 -8.54 -31.23 32.96
N GLY A 185 -8.27 -31.43 31.67
CA GLY A 185 -9.30 -31.76 30.67
C GLY A 185 -10.19 -30.59 30.24
N TYR A 186 -9.74 -29.34 30.41
CA TYR A 186 -10.50 -28.16 29.97
C TYR A 186 -10.42 -27.97 28.45
N LYS A 187 -11.56 -27.71 27.80
CA LYS A 187 -11.62 -27.47 26.34
C LYS A 187 -11.37 -26.00 26.00
N THR A 188 -11.87 -25.09 26.83
CA THR A 188 -11.75 -23.64 26.63
C THR A 188 -11.26 -22.96 27.91
N ASP A 189 -10.70 -21.76 27.77
CA ASP A 189 -10.30 -20.92 28.91
C ASP A 189 -11.50 -20.60 29.81
N THR A 190 -12.70 -20.59 29.24
CA THR A 190 -13.94 -20.36 29.97
C THR A 190 -14.35 -21.52 30.88
N ASP A 191 -13.72 -22.68 30.76
CA ASP A 191 -14.02 -23.85 31.59
C ASP A 191 -13.15 -23.92 32.86
N MET A 192 -12.11 -23.09 32.97
CA MET A 192 -11.16 -23.12 34.08
C MET A 192 -11.81 -22.75 35.42
N ALA A 193 -11.63 -23.61 36.42
CA ALA A 193 -12.09 -23.40 37.79
C ALA A 193 -11.35 -22.24 38.49
N LEU A 194 -11.97 -21.70 39.54
CA LEU A 194 -11.41 -20.58 40.31
C LEU A 194 -10.06 -20.92 40.94
N GLU A 195 -9.95 -22.11 41.55
CA GLU A 195 -8.76 -22.57 42.25
C GLU A 195 -7.57 -22.69 41.28
N ASP A 196 -7.84 -23.18 40.07
CA ASP A 196 -6.83 -23.29 39.01
C ASP A 196 -6.39 -21.91 38.51
N LEU A 197 -7.30 -20.93 38.38
CA LEU A 197 -6.95 -19.55 38.01
C LEU A 197 -6.08 -18.87 39.07
N ILE A 198 -6.35 -19.11 40.36
CA ILE A 198 -5.51 -18.62 41.46
C ILE A 198 -4.10 -19.24 41.37
N SER A 199 -4.02 -20.57 41.20
CA SER A 199 -2.75 -21.27 41.01
C SER A 199 -2.00 -20.78 39.76
N LEU A 200 -2.72 -20.50 38.68
CA LEU A 200 -2.14 -19.99 37.44
C LEU A 200 -1.51 -18.60 37.64
N CYS A 201 -2.19 -17.69 38.36
CA CYS A 201 -1.64 -16.37 38.70
C CYS A 201 -0.32 -16.49 39.49
N ALA A 202 -0.27 -17.41 40.46
CA ALA A 202 0.94 -17.66 41.23
C ALA A 202 2.08 -18.21 40.35
N ASN A 203 1.79 -19.20 39.52
CA ASN A 203 2.75 -19.79 38.58
C ASN A 203 3.27 -18.75 37.57
N PHE A 204 2.41 -17.86 37.08
CA PHE A 204 2.80 -16.78 36.18
C PHE A 204 3.77 -15.82 36.86
N LYS A 205 3.48 -15.36 38.08
CA LYS A 205 4.38 -14.45 38.82
C LYS A 205 5.74 -15.09 39.09
N THR A 206 5.77 -16.37 39.47
CA THR A 206 7.02 -17.12 39.65
C THR A 206 7.82 -17.16 38.35
N ARG A 207 7.18 -17.54 37.24
CA ARG A 207 7.86 -17.63 35.94
C ARG A 207 8.37 -16.27 35.45
N VAL A 208 7.60 -15.21 35.64
CA VAL A 208 7.99 -13.83 35.31
C VAL A 208 9.25 -13.44 36.07
N LYS A 209 9.34 -13.76 37.38
CA LYS A 209 10.52 -13.48 38.19
C LYS A 209 11.74 -14.29 37.76
N GLU A 210 11.57 -15.55 37.43
CA GLU A 210 12.65 -16.43 36.93
C GLU A 210 13.23 -15.94 35.60
N VAL A 211 12.36 -15.55 34.65
CA VAL A 211 12.78 -15.21 33.28
C VAL A 211 13.27 -13.76 33.18
N LEU A 212 12.55 -12.82 33.79
CA LEU A 212 12.82 -11.38 33.66
C LEU A 212 13.65 -10.81 34.83
N GLY A 213 13.93 -11.62 35.86
CA GLY A 213 14.71 -11.22 37.03
C GLY A 213 14.02 -10.18 37.94
N LYS A 214 12.76 -9.82 37.66
CA LYS A 214 11.98 -8.83 38.40
C LYS A 214 10.60 -9.38 38.74
N SER A 215 10.14 -9.11 39.95
CA SER A 215 8.79 -9.47 40.38
C SER A 215 7.75 -8.62 39.65
N PHE A 216 6.57 -9.20 39.41
CA PHE A 216 5.42 -8.45 38.90
C PHE A 216 5.03 -7.32 39.88
N PRO A 217 4.78 -6.08 39.42
CA PRO A 217 4.47 -4.95 40.28
C PRO A 217 3.09 -5.09 40.93
N ASP A 218 3.05 -5.15 42.26
CA ASP A 218 1.82 -5.26 43.05
C ASP A 218 1.36 -3.89 43.64
N ASP A 219 1.80 -2.80 43.03
CA ASP A 219 1.33 -1.43 43.30
C ASP A 219 0.59 -0.83 42.09
N PRO A 220 -0.63 -0.26 42.26
CA PRO A 220 -1.40 0.32 41.16
C PRO A 220 -0.69 1.47 40.42
N TYR A 221 0.06 2.33 41.14
CA TYR A 221 0.73 3.48 40.54
C TYR A 221 2.02 3.06 39.81
N GLU A 222 2.75 2.08 40.33
CA GLU A 222 3.87 1.47 39.61
C GLU A 222 3.39 0.84 38.29
N GLN A 223 2.25 0.14 38.31
CA GLN A 223 1.64 -0.41 37.09
C GLN A 223 1.27 0.71 36.09
N LEU A 224 0.67 1.80 36.56
CA LEU A 224 0.27 2.92 35.69
C LEU A 224 1.48 3.58 35.03
N TRP A 225 2.50 3.94 35.81
CA TRP A 225 3.70 4.60 35.29
C TRP A 225 4.58 3.69 34.45
N GLY A 226 4.64 2.39 34.77
CA GLY A 226 5.28 1.40 33.93
C GLY A 226 4.58 1.28 32.57
N GLY A 227 3.24 1.25 32.55
CA GLY A 227 2.45 1.27 31.32
C GLY A 227 2.68 2.53 30.48
N ILE A 228 2.68 3.72 31.09
CA ILE A 228 2.96 4.99 30.41
C ILE A 228 4.37 4.98 29.78
N GLY A 229 5.38 4.58 30.56
CA GLY A 229 6.77 4.50 30.12
C GLY A 229 6.99 3.46 29.01
N ALA A 230 6.25 2.35 29.06
CA ALA A 230 6.28 1.33 28.01
C ALA A 230 5.75 1.85 26.69
N VAL A 231 4.64 2.61 26.70
CA VAL A 231 4.10 3.21 25.46
C VAL A 231 5.12 4.15 24.83
N PHE A 232 5.74 5.05 25.60
CA PHE A 232 6.78 5.91 25.02
C PHE A 232 7.99 5.12 24.51
N SER A 233 8.48 4.15 25.29
CA SER A 233 9.64 3.35 24.92
C SER A 233 9.39 2.50 23.66
N SER A 234 8.15 2.09 23.42
CA SER A 234 7.77 1.30 22.25
C SER A 234 7.86 2.08 20.93
N TRP A 235 7.87 3.42 20.96
CA TRP A 235 8.03 4.23 19.74
C TRP A 235 9.38 3.96 19.06
N ASN A 236 10.48 3.82 19.81
CA ASN A 236 11.79 3.46 19.23
C ASN A 236 12.09 1.96 19.30
N GLY A 237 11.07 1.11 19.44
CA GLY A 237 11.24 -0.33 19.26
C GLY A 237 11.61 -0.66 17.82
N LYS A 238 12.45 -1.69 17.61
CA LYS A 238 12.90 -2.13 16.26
C LYS A 238 11.74 -2.29 15.27
N ARG A 239 10.63 -2.87 15.73
CA ARG A 239 9.41 -3.08 14.92
C ARG A 239 8.80 -1.75 14.49
N ALA A 240 8.60 -0.83 15.43
CA ALA A 240 8.02 0.48 15.16
C ALA A 240 8.86 1.28 14.16
N ILE A 241 10.20 1.21 14.28
CA ILE A 241 11.14 1.81 13.33
C ILE A 241 10.97 1.19 11.93
N SER A 242 10.93 -0.15 11.82
CA SER A 242 10.73 -0.83 10.53
C SER A 242 9.40 -0.40 9.89
N TYR A 243 8.29 -0.46 10.64
CA TYR A 243 6.97 -0.04 10.14
C TYR A 243 6.95 1.43 9.70
N ARG A 244 7.58 2.34 10.47
CA ARG A 244 7.66 3.75 10.11
C ARG A 244 8.43 3.98 8.81
N ARG A 245 9.55 3.28 8.61
CA ARG A 245 10.30 3.33 7.35
C ARG A 245 9.47 2.83 6.18
N ILE A 246 8.73 1.72 6.37
CA ILE A 246 7.83 1.14 5.37
C ILE A 246 6.71 2.11 4.97
N GLU A 247 6.14 2.81 5.95
CA GLU A 247 4.96 3.67 5.78
C GLU A 247 5.27 5.16 5.61
N GLY A 248 6.57 5.52 5.54
CA GLY A 248 7.04 6.91 5.44
C GLY A 248 6.62 7.80 6.62
N ILE A 249 6.62 7.26 7.84
CA ILE A 249 6.23 7.99 9.06
C ILE A 249 7.49 8.58 9.72
N PRO A 250 7.56 9.90 9.95
CA PRO A 250 8.72 10.52 10.59
C PRO A 250 8.92 10.11 12.05
N ASP A 251 10.18 10.05 12.49
CA ASP A 251 10.56 9.62 13.84
C ASP A 251 10.18 10.64 14.91
N GLU A 252 10.17 11.93 14.56
CA GLU A 252 9.90 13.04 15.48
C GLU A 252 8.44 13.18 15.89
N TRP A 253 7.51 12.47 15.23
CA TRP A 253 6.08 12.57 15.53
C TRP A 253 5.70 12.04 16.93
N GLY A 254 6.43 11.05 17.43
CA GLY A 254 6.15 10.41 18.71
C GLY A 254 4.78 9.72 18.80
N THR A 255 4.41 9.29 20.00
CA THR A 255 3.12 8.64 20.31
C THR A 255 2.48 9.25 21.54
N ALA A 256 1.13 9.33 21.55
CA ALA A 256 0.37 9.74 22.72
C ALA A 256 -0.01 8.51 23.57
N VAL A 257 -0.31 8.75 24.86
CA VAL A 257 -0.77 7.71 25.79
C VAL A 257 -2.20 8.01 26.22
N ASN A 258 -3.11 7.08 25.99
CA ASN A 258 -4.50 7.18 26.41
C ASN A 258 -4.71 6.31 27.65
N VAL A 259 -5.04 6.93 28.77
CA VAL A 259 -5.42 6.25 30.02
C VAL A 259 -6.92 6.35 30.17
N GLN A 260 -7.62 5.22 30.17
CA GLN A 260 -9.09 5.18 30.12
C GLN A 260 -9.64 4.21 31.16
N SER A 261 -10.72 4.59 31.85
CA SER A 261 -11.41 3.68 32.79
C SER A 261 -11.80 2.37 32.10
N MET A 262 -11.56 1.25 32.78
CA MET A 262 -12.00 -0.06 32.31
C MET A 262 -13.53 -0.15 32.32
N VAL A 263 -14.04 -0.84 31.32
CA VAL A 263 -15.39 -1.43 31.26
C VAL A 263 -15.23 -2.90 30.84
N PHE A 264 -16.08 -3.77 31.35
CA PHE A 264 -15.91 -5.22 31.26
C PHE A 264 -17.04 -5.87 30.46
N GLY A 265 -16.68 -6.48 29.33
CA GLY A 265 -17.59 -7.31 28.53
C GLY A 265 -17.70 -8.77 29.03
N ASN A 266 -16.98 -9.13 30.09
CA ASN A 266 -16.81 -10.49 30.62
C ASN A 266 -17.34 -10.65 32.06
N MET A 267 -18.38 -9.91 32.44
CA MET A 267 -19.01 -10.02 33.77
C MET A 267 -20.18 -11.01 33.84
N GLY A 268 -20.49 -11.69 32.74
CA GLY A 268 -21.66 -12.56 32.61
C GLY A 268 -22.29 -12.46 31.22
N ASP A 269 -23.47 -13.05 31.06
CA ASP A 269 -24.19 -13.12 29.78
C ASP A 269 -24.91 -11.81 29.41
N ASP A 270 -25.04 -10.89 30.36
CA ASP A 270 -25.53 -9.51 30.21
C ASP A 270 -24.43 -8.52 29.75
N SER A 271 -23.25 -9.05 29.44
CA SER A 271 -22.05 -8.30 29.09
C SER A 271 -21.43 -8.85 27.81
N ALA A 272 -20.91 -7.95 26.97
CA ALA A 272 -20.38 -8.31 25.68
C ALA A 272 -19.33 -7.31 25.18
N THR A 273 -18.57 -7.67 24.17
CA THR A 273 -17.68 -6.76 23.45
C THR A 273 -17.82 -6.98 21.95
N GLY A 274 -17.57 -5.96 21.14
CA GLY A 274 -17.66 -6.10 19.69
C GLY A 274 -16.92 -5.04 18.91
N VAL A 275 -16.76 -5.34 17.62
CA VAL A 275 -16.17 -4.46 16.61
C VAL A 275 -17.15 -4.36 15.45
N ALA A 276 -17.38 -3.14 14.97
CA ALA A 276 -18.33 -2.89 13.89
C ALA A 276 -17.86 -1.79 12.94
N PHE A 277 -18.35 -1.84 11.71
CA PHE A 277 -18.11 -0.89 10.65
C PHE A 277 -19.44 -0.30 10.19
N THR A 278 -19.51 1.01 9.96
CA THR A 278 -20.76 1.67 9.49
C THR A 278 -21.20 1.17 8.11
N ARG A 279 -20.25 0.70 7.30
CA ARG A 279 -20.44 0.02 6.01
C ARG A 279 -19.52 -1.19 5.93
N ASN A 280 -19.82 -2.15 5.06
CA ASN A 280 -18.99 -3.34 4.90
C ASN A 280 -17.62 -2.99 4.31
N PRO A 281 -16.50 -3.29 5.00
CA PRO A 281 -15.15 -2.88 4.57
C PRO A 281 -14.57 -3.74 3.43
N GLY A 282 -15.21 -4.86 3.08
CA GLY A 282 -14.78 -5.80 2.04
C GLY A 282 -15.48 -5.60 0.69
N ASN A 283 -16.76 -5.22 0.68
CA ASN A 283 -17.52 -5.00 -0.56
C ASN A 283 -18.10 -3.58 -0.70
N GLY A 284 -18.00 -2.75 0.35
CA GLY A 284 -18.49 -1.37 0.34
C GLY A 284 -19.99 -1.21 0.50
N ALA A 285 -20.76 -2.28 0.71
CA ALA A 285 -22.20 -2.23 0.86
C ALA A 285 -22.62 -1.31 2.04
N PRO A 286 -23.66 -0.47 1.89
CA PRO A 286 -24.12 0.48 2.90
C PRO A 286 -24.91 -0.20 4.04
N GLN A 287 -24.35 -1.26 4.61
CA GLN A 287 -24.92 -2.06 5.68
C GLN A 287 -24.02 -2.00 6.92
N PHE A 288 -24.63 -1.90 8.10
CA PHE A 288 -23.91 -1.96 9.36
C PHE A 288 -23.35 -3.38 9.53
N TYR A 289 -22.02 -3.50 9.60
CA TYR A 289 -21.32 -4.79 9.50
C TYR A 289 -20.42 -5.00 10.71
N GLY A 290 -20.46 -6.16 11.35
CA GLY A 290 -19.54 -6.44 12.45
C GLY A 290 -19.86 -7.67 13.26
N GLU A 291 -19.06 -7.85 14.30
CA GLU A 291 -19.04 -9.07 15.10
C GLU A 291 -18.91 -8.74 16.60
N TYR A 292 -19.43 -9.62 17.45
CA TYR A 292 -19.42 -9.48 18.91
C TYR A 292 -19.27 -10.84 19.62
N LEU A 293 -18.86 -10.79 20.88
CA LEU A 293 -18.79 -11.94 21.77
C LEU A 293 -19.44 -11.59 23.12
N ILE A 294 -20.30 -12.50 23.60
CA ILE A 294 -20.85 -12.47 24.96
C ILE A 294 -19.82 -13.01 25.94
N ASN A 295 -19.77 -12.38 27.12
CA ASN A 295 -18.91 -12.75 28.23
C ASN A 295 -17.43 -12.86 27.79
N ALA A 296 -16.92 -11.77 27.21
CA ALA A 296 -15.61 -11.71 26.58
C ALA A 296 -14.96 -10.33 26.71
N GLN A 297 -13.65 -10.24 26.50
CA GLN A 297 -12.93 -8.98 26.33
C GLN A 297 -12.57 -8.75 24.85
N GLY A 298 -12.22 -7.50 24.50
CA GLY A 298 -11.88 -7.13 23.12
C GLY A 298 -10.77 -8.00 22.51
N GLU A 299 -9.83 -8.47 23.33
CA GLU A 299 -8.77 -9.40 22.91
C GLU A 299 -9.35 -10.70 22.32
N ASP A 300 -10.40 -11.26 22.92
CA ASP A 300 -10.98 -12.53 22.49
C ASP A 300 -11.64 -12.42 21.10
N VAL A 301 -12.14 -11.22 20.76
CA VAL A 301 -12.70 -10.91 19.42
C VAL A 301 -11.60 -10.83 18.37
N VAL A 302 -10.45 -10.27 18.73
CA VAL A 302 -9.32 -10.09 17.80
C VAL A 302 -8.53 -11.40 17.60
N ALA A 303 -8.36 -12.18 18.67
CA ALA A 303 -7.63 -13.45 18.65
C ALA A 303 -8.38 -14.55 17.87
N GLY A 304 -9.71 -14.46 17.73
CA GLY A 304 -10.49 -15.43 16.96
C GLY A 304 -10.49 -16.85 17.54
N ILE A 305 -10.18 -17.00 18.83
CA ILE A 305 -10.23 -18.29 19.55
C ILE A 305 -11.68 -18.79 19.65
N ARG A 306 -12.63 -17.87 19.83
CA ARG A 306 -14.08 -18.12 19.77
C ARG A 306 -14.62 -17.56 18.47
N THR A 307 -15.48 -18.32 17.80
CA THR A 307 -16.20 -17.81 16.62
C THR A 307 -17.10 -16.67 17.05
N PRO A 308 -16.88 -15.44 16.55
CA PRO A 308 -17.67 -14.30 16.99
C PRO A 308 -19.04 -14.29 16.30
N ALA A 309 -20.05 -13.83 17.04
CA ALA A 309 -21.43 -13.75 16.57
C ALA A 309 -21.65 -12.44 15.79
N PRO A 310 -22.57 -12.42 14.81
CA PRO A 310 -22.81 -11.22 13.99
C PRO A 310 -23.57 -10.14 14.76
N ILE A 311 -23.33 -8.85 14.50
CA ILE A 311 -24.08 -7.78 15.19
C ILE A 311 -25.55 -7.68 14.73
N ASN A 312 -25.86 -8.12 13.51
CA ASN A 312 -27.21 -8.12 12.91
C ASN A 312 -27.33 -9.22 11.86
N GLU A 313 -28.53 -9.42 11.32
CA GLU A 313 -28.76 -10.47 10.32
C GLU A 313 -27.98 -10.24 9.01
N SER A 314 -27.76 -9.00 8.59
CA SER A 314 -26.94 -8.69 7.38
C SER A 314 -25.45 -8.98 7.56
N SER A 315 -24.97 -9.10 8.80
CA SER A 315 -23.57 -9.46 9.10
C SER A 315 -23.34 -10.97 9.13
N LYS A 316 -24.36 -11.79 8.89
CA LYS A 316 -24.23 -13.25 8.87
C LYS A 316 -23.36 -13.70 7.70
N SER A 317 -22.47 -14.65 8.00
CA SER A 317 -21.63 -15.39 7.06
C SER A 317 -21.90 -16.89 7.19
N GLU A 318 -21.37 -17.71 6.27
CA GLU A 318 -21.49 -19.17 6.37
C GLU A 318 -20.97 -19.72 7.71
N HIS A 319 -19.97 -19.08 8.31
CA HIS A 319 -19.31 -19.51 9.54
C HIS A 319 -20.08 -19.15 10.82
N ASN A 320 -20.93 -18.13 10.80
CA ASN A 320 -21.63 -17.64 12.00
C ASN A 320 -23.17 -17.64 11.86
N LYS A 321 -23.72 -18.19 10.76
CA LYS A 321 -25.17 -18.22 10.48
C LYS A 321 -26.02 -18.85 11.59
N SER A 322 -25.45 -19.81 12.32
CA SER A 322 -26.08 -20.51 13.44
C SER A 322 -26.05 -19.71 14.74
N LEU A 323 -25.22 -18.68 14.85
CA LEU A 323 -25.09 -17.85 16.04
C LEU A 323 -26.16 -16.77 16.08
N ILE A 324 -26.58 -16.42 17.30
CA ILE A 324 -27.59 -15.38 17.55
C ILE A 324 -26.94 -14.01 17.34
N SER A 325 -27.64 -13.11 16.64
CA SER A 325 -27.13 -11.76 16.40
C SER A 325 -27.33 -10.84 17.61
N LEU A 326 -26.51 -9.79 17.74
CA LEU A 326 -26.67 -8.80 18.82
C LEU A 326 -28.05 -8.13 18.76
N GLU A 327 -28.55 -7.89 17.55
CA GLU A 327 -29.90 -7.40 17.28
C GLU A 327 -31.00 -8.26 17.94
N LYS A 328 -30.82 -9.59 17.99
CA LYS A 328 -31.76 -10.52 18.63
C LYS A 328 -31.47 -10.72 20.12
N ALA A 329 -30.20 -10.82 20.49
CA ALA A 329 -29.78 -11.08 21.87
C ALA A 329 -30.01 -9.87 22.80
N MET A 330 -29.71 -8.66 22.34
CA MET A 330 -29.77 -7.42 23.12
C MET A 330 -30.38 -6.27 22.29
N PRO A 331 -31.68 -6.35 21.92
CA PRO A 331 -32.30 -5.47 20.91
C PRO A 331 -32.25 -3.98 21.27
N LYS A 332 -32.41 -3.65 22.55
CA LYS A 332 -32.36 -2.25 23.02
C LYS A 332 -30.98 -1.63 22.80
N LEU A 333 -29.92 -2.36 23.18
CA LEU A 333 -28.53 -1.89 23.07
C LEU A 333 -28.06 -1.87 21.62
N TYR A 334 -28.49 -2.84 20.81
CA TYR A 334 -28.29 -2.81 19.36
C TYR A 334 -28.88 -1.54 18.74
N LYS A 335 -30.12 -1.18 19.11
CA LYS A 335 -30.77 0.03 18.59
C LYS A 335 -30.00 1.31 18.94
N GLU A 336 -29.46 1.39 20.16
CA GLU A 336 -28.58 2.50 20.57
C GLU A 336 -27.29 2.54 19.74
N LEU A 337 -26.60 1.40 19.61
CA LEU A 337 -25.37 1.28 18.80
C LEU A 337 -25.62 1.67 17.33
N PHE A 338 -26.75 1.23 16.76
CA PHE A 338 -27.15 1.57 15.39
C PHE A 338 -27.49 3.05 15.21
N GLN A 339 -27.89 3.77 16.25
CA GLN A 339 -28.04 5.23 16.19
C GLN A 339 -26.69 5.93 16.29
N TYR A 340 -25.78 5.44 17.13
CA TYR A 340 -24.42 5.99 17.28
C TYR A 340 -23.62 5.88 15.98
N GLN A 341 -23.68 4.74 15.29
CA GLN A 341 -22.97 4.57 14.01
C GLN A 341 -23.43 5.60 12.96
N LYS A 342 -24.75 5.90 12.87
CA LYS A 342 -25.28 6.91 11.93
C LYS A 342 -24.80 8.31 12.25
N ARG A 343 -24.72 8.66 13.54
CA ARG A 343 -24.22 9.97 14.00
C ARG A 343 -22.74 10.12 13.67
N LEU A 344 -21.97 9.07 13.90
CA LEU A 344 -20.54 9.02 13.57
C LEU A 344 -20.29 9.14 12.07
N GLU A 345 -20.99 8.36 11.23
CA GLU A 345 -20.83 8.44 9.78
C GLU A 345 -21.22 9.81 9.23
N ARG A 346 -22.27 10.45 9.76
CA ARG A 346 -22.67 11.81 9.36
C ARG A 346 -21.66 12.88 9.78
N HIS A 347 -21.12 12.76 10.99
CA HIS A 347 -20.18 13.72 11.55
C HIS A 347 -18.83 13.67 10.85
N TYR A 348 -18.20 12.49 10.78
CA TYR A 348 -16.93 12.30 10.08
C TYR A 348 -17.08 12.26 8.55
N LYS A 349 -18.34 12.17 8.09
CA LYS A 349 -18.75 12.03 6.69
C LYS A 349 -18.20 10.79 6.01
N ASP A 350 -17.58 9.84 6.71
CA ASP A 350 -16.85 8.70 6.14
C ASP A 350 -17.18 7.41 6.90
N MET A 351 -16.90 6.25 6.32
CA MET A 351 -17.13 4.96 6.97
C MET A 351 -16.24 4.83 8.21
N GLN A 352 -16.85 4.46 9.33
CA GLN A 352 -16.18 4.36 10.62
C GLN A 352 -16.02 2.90 11.07
N ASP A 353 -14.87 2.60 11.65
CA ASP A 353 -14.56 1.40 12.45
C ASP A 353 -14.76 1.73 13.93
N LEU A 354 -15.56 0.93 14.61
CA LEU A 354 -16.12 1.14 15.95
C LEU A 354 -15.72 -0.02 16.87
N GLU A 355 -15.20 0.30 18.05
CA GLU A 355 -15.04 -0.67 19.15
C GLU A 355 -16.03 -0.31 20.26
N PHE A 356 -16.77 -1.29 20.76
CA PHE A 356 -17.75 -1.10 21.83
C PHE A 356 -17.73 -2.24 22.85
N THR A 357 -18.18 -1.93 24.06
CA THR A 357 -18.37 -2.89 25.15
C THR A 357 -19.70 -2.64 25.83
N ILE A 358 -20.39 -3.72 26.18
CA ILE A 358 -21.59 -3.75 26.99
C ILE A 358 -21.18 -4.32 28.34
N GLU A 359 -21.35 -3.53 29.40
CA GLU A 359 -21.14 -3.98 30.78
C GLU A 359 -22.49 -3.90 31.49
N LYS A 360 -23.04 -5.05 31.91
CA LYS A 360 -24.31 -5.13 32.65
C LYS A 360 -25.43 -4.27 32.05
N ASP A 361 -25.81 -4.58 30.81
CA ASP A 361 -26.83 -3.85 30.05
C ASP A 361 -26.54 -2.35 29.77
N ARG A 362 -25.28 -1.92 29.86
CA ARG A 362 -24.87 -0.56 29.50
C ARG A 362 -23.84 -0.54 28.37
N LEU A 363 -24.19 0.12 27.28
CA LEU A 363 -23.32 0.29 26.11
C LEU A 363 -22.30 1.41 26.31
N PHE A 364 -21.04 1.11 26.01
CA PHE A 364 -19.92 2.05 26.01
C PHE A 364 -19.19 2.03 24.65
N MET A 365 -18.85 3.22 24.15
CA MET A 365 -18.06 3.39 22.93
C MET A 365 -16.58 3.57 23.30
N LEU A 366 -15.73 2.64 22.86
CA LEU A 366 -14.31 2.60 23.22
C LEU A 366 -13.43 3.28 22.19
N GLN A 367 -13.79 3.19 20.92
CA GLN A 367 -12.97 3.75 19.85
C GLN A 367 -13.84 4.00 18.61
N CYS A 368 -13.49 5.06 17.88
CA CYS A 368 -13.96 5.30 16.52
C CYS A 368 -12.75 5.75 15.69
N ARG A 369 -12.67 5.30 14.45
CA ARG A 369 -11.70 5.79 13.46
C ARG A 369 -12.23 5.58 12.06
N VAL A 370 -11.65 6.28 11.09
CA VAL A 370 -11.88 6.00 9.67
C VAL A 370 -11.55 4.52 9.42
N GLY A 371 -12.55 3.76 8.98
CA GLY A 371 -12.39 2.31 8.83
C GLY A 371 -11.50 1.97 7.65
N LYS A 372 -10.53 1.08 7.87
CA LYS A 372 -9.73 0.52 6.78
C LYS A 372 -10.64 -0.33 5.88
N ARG A 373 -10.42 -0.23 4.59
CA ARG A 373 -11.23 -0.86 3.55
C ARG A 373 -10.37 -1.13 2.33
N ASN A 374 -10.74 -2.16 1.58
CA ASN A 374 -10.05 -2.48 0.32
C ASN A 374 -10.43 -1.50 -0.80
N GLY A 375 -9.74 -1.59 -1.92
CA GLY A 375 -9.94 -0.79 -3.12
C GLY A 375 -11.38 -0.74 -3.63
N PRO A 376 -11.99 -1.90 -3.94
CA PRO A 376 -13.39 -1.96 -4.36
C PRO A 376 -14.34 -1.29 -3.38
N ALA A 377 -14.21 -1.56 -2.08
CA ALA A 377 -15.04 -0.95 -1.05
C ALA A 377 -14.80 0.57 -0.94
N ALA A 378 -13.56 1.04 -1.10
CA ALA A 378 -13.25 2.47 -1.06
C ALA A 378 -13.98 3.25 -2.15
N VAL A 379 -13.91 2.76 -3.39
CA VAL A 379 -14.60 3.38 -4.53
C VAL A 379 -16.11 3.29 -4.36
N GLN A 380 -16.64 2.12 -3.99
CA GLN A 380 -18.08 1.93 -3.75
C GLN A 380 -18.62 2.89 -2.69
N ILE A 381 -17.96 2.96 -1.53
CA ILE A 381 -18.36 3.84 -0.42
C ILE A 381 -18.31 5.30 -0.83
N ALA A 382 -17.24 5.74 -1.52
CA ALA A 382 -17.12 7.12 -1.99
C ALA A 382 -18.24 7.48 -2.97
N MET A 383 -18.58 6.58 -3.90
CA MET A 383 -19.63 6.77 -4.88
C MET A 383 -21.03 6.76 -4.26
N ASP A 384 -21.28 5.90 -3.28
CA ASP A 384 -22.57 5.85 -2.57
C ASP A 384 -22.76 7.08 -1.69
N MET A 385 -21.75 7.50 -0.95
CA MET A 385 -21.80 8.74 -0.15
C MET A 385 -22.01 9.99 -1.03
N LEU A 386 -21.48 9.97 -2.26
CA LEU A 386 -21.73 11.03 -3.24
C LEU A 386 -23.20 11.02 -3.70
N LYS A 387 -23.77 9.86 -4.02
CA LYS A 387 -25.19 9.72 -4.38
C LYS A 387 -26.12 10.12 -3.24
N GLU A 388 -25.75 9.78 -2.01
CA GLU A 388 -26.44 10.16 -0.77
C GLU A 388 -26.29 11.66 -0.44
N LYS A 389 -25.49 12.42 -1.20
CA LYS A 389 -25.17 13.84 -0.96
C LYS A 389 -24.49 14.08 0.40
N LEU A 390 -23.86 13.06 0.98
CA LEU A 390 -23.08 13.20 2.22
C LEU A 390 -21.75 13.89 1.97
N ILE A 391 -21.19 13.69 0.77
CA ILE A 391 -19.93 14.27 0.32
C ILE A 391 -20.03 14.87 -1.08
N THR A 392 -19.08 15.73 -1.44
CA THR A 392 -18.94 16.28 -2.77
C THR A 392 -18.03 15.42 -3.65
N LYS A 393 -17.98 15.70 -4.96
CA LYS A 393 -17.11 14.99 -5.91
C LYS A 393 -15.63 15.10 -5.51
N GLU A 394 -15.23 16.25 -5.01
CA GLU A 394 -13.86 16.54 -4.57
C GLU A 394 -13.48 15.68 -3.36
N ILE A 395 -14.39 15.55 -2.39
CA ILE A 395 -14.18 14.71 -1.21
C ILE A 395 -14.14 13.23 -1.61
N ALA A 396 -14.99 12.79 -2.55
CA ALA A 396 -14.96 11.41 -3.06
C ALA A 396 -13.59 11.05 -3.67
N VAL A 397 -13.02 11.94 -4.48
CA VAL A 397 -11.69 11.76 -5.09
C VAL A 397 -10.56 11.75 -4.06
N LEU A 398 -10.62 12.60 -3.03
CA LEU A 398 -9.59 12.65 -1.97
C LEU A 398 -9.60 11.44 -1.03
N ARG A 399 -10.67 10.65 -1.01
CA ARG A 399 -10.83 9.51 -0.09
C ARG A 399 -10.30 8.19 -0.59
N VAL A 400 -10.19 8.03 -1.90
CA VAL A 400 -9.65 6.82 -2.52
C VAL A 400 -8.16 7.05 -2.67
N THR A 401 -7.33 6.18 -2.08
CA THR A 401 -5.89 6.27 -2.25
C THR A 401 -5.45 5.66 -3.59
N PRO A 402 -4.31 6.09 -4.16
CA PRO A 402 -3.74 5.45 -5.34
C PRO A 402 -3.55 3.93 -5.20
N SER A 403 -3.09 3.47 -4.03
CA SER A 403 -2.91 2.04 -3.74
C SER A 403 -4.22 1.27 -3.74
N GLN A 404 -5.30 1.87 -3.22
CA GLN A 404 -6.64 1.28 -3.26
C GLN A 404 -7.18 1.18 -4.69
N LEU A 405 -6.80 2.11 -5.56
CA LEU A 405 -7.18 2.03 -6.97
C LEU A 405 -6.40 0.93 -7.71
N ASP A 406 -5.13 0.70 -7.34
CA ASP A 406 -4.30 -0.38 -7.86
C ASP A 406 -4.89 -1.77 -7.54
N GLU A 407 -5.47 -1.95 -6.36
CA GLU A 407 -6.16 -3.21 -5.97
C GLU A 407 -7.28 -3.62 -6.93
N LEU A 408 -7.96 -2.66 -7.57
CA LEU A 408 -9.00 -2.93 -8.57
C LEU A 408 -8.43 -3.41 -9.91
N LEU A 409 -7.12 -3.30 -10.08
CA LEU A 409 -6.37 -3.73 -11.26
C LEU A 409 -5.63 -5.05 -11.00
N HIS A 410 -5.64 -5.54 -9.75
CA HIS A 410 -4.97 -6.80 -9.43
C HIS A 410 -5.61 -7.96 -10.19
N PRO A 411 -4.81 -8.97 -10.59
CA PRO A 411 -5.33 -10.13 -11.27
C PRO A 411 -6.36 -10.88 -10.40
N ILE A 412 -7.40 -11.39 -11.04
CA ILE A 412 -8.37 -12.32 -10.46
C ILE A 412 -8.15 -13.69 -11.09
N ILE A 413 -8.56 -14.76 -10.42
CA ILE A 413 -8.57 -16.09 -11.04
C ILE A 413 -9.55 -16.04 -12.23
N ASP A 414 -9.17 -16.63 -13.37
CA ASP A 414 -10.07 -16.77 -14.52
C ASP A 414 -11.40 -17.41 -14.04
N PRO A 415 -12.54 -16.69 -14.09
CA PRO A 415 -13.81 -17.20 -13.60
C PRO A 415 -14.25 -18.50 -14.28
N LYS A 416 -13.87 -18.71 -15.55
CA LYS A 416 -14.19 -19.94 -16.30
C LYS A 416 -13.39 -21.12 -15.74
N VAL A 417 -12.10 -20.90 -15.45
CA VAL A 417 -11.27 -21.92 -14.82
C VAL A 417 -11.76 -22.18 -13.41
N GLU A 418 -11.93 -21.14 -12.61
CA GLU A 418 -12.35 -21.22 -11.20
C GLU A 418 -13.63 -22.04 -11.01
N ALA A 419 -14.61 -21.87 -11.91
CA ALA A 419 -15.88 -22.60 -11.86
C ALA A 419 -15.73 -24.13 -12.00
N SER A 420 -14.63 -24.60 -12.59
CA SER A 420 -14.35 -26.02 -12.82
C SER A 420 -13.37 -26.63 -11.81
N GLN A 421 -12.76 -25.82 -10.94
CA GLN A 421 -11.74 -26.28 -10.00
C GLN A 421 -12.34 -26.72 -8.66
N LYS A 422 -11.81 -27.81 -8.10
CA LYS A 422 -12.16 -28.25 -6.75
C LYS A 422 -11.58 -27.28 -5.72
N ILE A 423 -12.42 -26.78 -4.83
CA ILE A 423 -11.99 -25.96 -3.70
C ILE A 423 -11.26 -26.86 -2.70
N LEU A 424 -10.02 -26.54 -2.37
CA LEU A 424 -9.20 -27.24 -1.40
C LEU A 424 -9.61 -26.90 0.04
N ALA A 425 -9.84 -25.62 0.29
CA ALA A 425 -10.27 -25.11 1.58
C ALA A 425 -11.01 -23.77 1.40
N LYS A 426 -11.85 -23.41 2.37
CA LYS A 426 -12.59 -22.14 2.36
C LYS A 426 -12.46 -21.43 3.69
N GLY A 427 -12.21 -20.13 3.65
CA GLY A 427 -12.12 -19.26 4.81
C GLY A 427 -12.83 -17.94 4.57
N LEU A 428 -12.57 -16.97 5.43
CA LEU A 428 -13.12 -15.62 5.36
C LEU A 428 -12.35 -14.76 4.35
N PRO A 429 -13.03 -14.05 3.42
CA PRO A 429 -12.41 -13.21 2.41
C PRO A 429 -11.88 -11.90 3.01
N ALA A 430 -10.68 -11.95 3.57
CA ALA A 430 -10.12 -10.83 4.32
C ALA A 430 -9.53 -9.73 3.44
N GLY A 431 -8.82 -10.08 2.37
CA GLY A 431 -8.20 -9.14 1.42
C GLY A 431 -8.47 -9.55 -0.02
N PRO A 432 -8.75 -8.61 -0.95
CA PRO A 432 -9.26 -8.91 -2.29
C PRO A 432 -8.20 -9.51 -3.21
N GLY A 433 -8.64 -10.03 -4.36
CA GLY A 433 -7.79 -10.41 -5.49
C GLY A 433 -7.45 -11.90 -5.59
N GLY A 434 -6.78 -12.26 -6.67
CA GLY A 434 -6.26 -13.61 -6.92
C GLY A 434 -4.74 -13.64 -6.81
N ALA A 435 -4.20 -14.64 -6.12
CA ALA A 435 -2.75 -14.81 -6.00
C ALA A 435 -2.35 -16.28 -6.05
N ASN A 436 -1.27 -16.59 -6.74
CA ASN A 436 -0.64 -17.91 -6.72
C ASN A 436 0.82 -17.80 -6.28
N GLY A 437 1.32 -18.84 -5.63
CA GLY A 437 2.66 -18.84 -5.05
C GLY A 437 3.00 -20.14 -4.34
N GLN A 438 4.26 -20.25 -3.96
CA GLN A 438 4.80 -21.36 -3.19
C GLN A 438 4.55 -21.16 -1.69
N ILE A 439 4.15 -22.21 -0.99
CA ILE A 439 3.88 -22.16 0.46
C ILE A 439 5.18 -21.91 1.22
N VAL A 440 5.13 -20.99 2.19
CA VAL A 440 6.14 -20.79 3.24
C VAL A 440 5.44 -20.61 4.60
N PHE A 441 6.06 -21.10 5.67
CA PHE A 441 5.45 -21.14 7.02
C PHE A 441 6.01 -20.10 8.00
N LEU A 442 7.16 -19.50 7.68
CA LEU A 442 7.84 -18.50 8.49
C LEU A 442 7.98 -17.19 7.73
N ALA A 443 7.84 -16.06 8.44
CA ALA A 443 7.97 -14.73 7.84
C ALA A 443 9.37 -14.48 7.25
N GLN A 444 10.42 -14.99 7.89
CA GLN A 444 11.80 -14.88 7.42
C GLN A 444 12.00 -15.59 6.08
N ASP A 445 11.40 -16.77 5.92
CA ASP A 445 11.46 -17.54 4.66
C ASP A 445 10.72 -16.81 3.54
N ALA A 446 9.58 -16.18 3.84
CA ALA A 446 8.87 -15.34 2.86
C ALA A 446 9.75 -14.20 2.34
N VAL A 447 10.50 -13.52 3.22
CA VAL A 447 11.44 -12.46 2.83
C VAL A 447 12.60 -13.03 2.01
N ALA A 448 13.21 -14.12 2.46
CA ALA A 448 14.35 -14.74 1.79
C ALA A 448 14.00 -15.24 0.37
N TRP A 449 12.85 -15.90 0.22
CA TRP A 449 12.41 -16.43 -1.07
C TRP A 449 11.94 -15.33 -2.03
N ALA A 450 11.32 -14.27 -1.52
CA ALA A 450 10.99 -13.10 -2.33
C ALA A 450 12.25 -12.43 -2.91
N LYS A 451 13.35 -12.36 -2.13
CA LYS A 451 14.65 -11.86 -2.62
C LYS A 451 15.24 -12.71 -3.74
N LEU A 452 14.92 -14.00 -3.78
CA LEU A 452 15.29 -14.92 -4.86
C LEU A 452 14.33 -14.87 -6.06
N GLY A 453 13.38 -13.92 -6.07
CA GLY A 453 12.40 -13.76 -7.15
C GLY A 453 11.25 -14.77 -7.13
N LYS A 454 11.11 -15.58 -6.08
CA LYS A 454 10.01 -16.56 -5.96
C LYS A 454 8.72 -15.89 -5.52
N LYS A 455 7.59 -16.31 -6.10
CA LYS A 455 6.25 -15.97 -5.61
C LYS A 455 5.92 -16.84 -4.41
N VAL A 456 5.64 -16.24 -3.26
CA VAL A 456 5.38 -16.98 -2.02
C VAL A 456 4.03 -16.65 -1.40
N ILE A 457 3.45 -17.62 -0.71
CA ILE A 457 2.22 -17.49 0.08
C ILE A 457 2.56 -17.84 1.52
N LEU A 458 2.36 -16.88 2.42
CA LEU A 458 2.63 -17.06 3.84
C LEU A 458 1.44 -17.78 4.50
N VAL A 459 1.66 -19.01 4.93
CA VAL A 459 0.66 -19.86 5.61
C VAL A 459 0.97 -19.92 7.10
N ARG A 460 0.02 -19.49 7.94
CA ARG A 460 0.21 -19.39 9.40
C ARG A 460 -1.02 -19.88 10.15
N GLU A 461 -0.85 -20.33 11.40
CA GLU A 461 -2.03 -20.58 12.25
C GLU A 461 -2.75 -19.26 12.56
N GLU A 462 -1.99 -18.26 12.98
CA GLU A 462 -2.36 -16.85 13.10
C GLU A 462 -1.14 -15.97 12.79
N THR A 463 -1.35 -14.69 12.45
CA THR A 463 -0.25 -13.74 12.20
C THR A 463 -0.07 -12.78 13.37
N ASN A 464 1.17 -12.42 13.63
CA ASN A 464 1.56 -11.54 14.72
C ASN A 464 2.22 -10.27 14.14
N PRO A 465 2.42 -9.20 14.93
CA PRO A 465 3.16 -8.01 14.47
C PRO A 465 4.60 -8.29 14.01
N GLU A 466 5.18 -9.42 14.41
CA GLU A 466 6.51 -9.89 13.96
C GLU A 466 6.51 -10.35 12.50
N ASP A 467 5.35 -10.78 11.99
CA ASP A 467 5.23 -11.35 10.66
C ASP A 467 5.14 -10.27 9.56
N VAL A 468 5.10 -8.98 9.91
CA VAL A 468 4.83 -7.84 9.01
C VAL A 468 5.74 -7.82 7.77
N GLU A 469 7.05 -8.04 7.93
CA GLU A 469 7.99 -8.05 6.80
C GLU A 469 7.76 -9.24 5.85
N GLY A 470 7.45 -10.42 6.41
CA GLY A 470 7.08 -11.60 5.62
C GLY A 470 5.73 -11.45 4.92
N MET A 471 4.73 -10.91 5.63
CA MET A 471 3.40 -10.61 5.07
C MET A 471 3.49 -9.60 3.91
N ARG A 472 4.39 -8.61 4.00
CA ARG A 472 4.64 -7.65 2.92
C ARG A 472 5.30 -8.31 1.70
N SER A 473 6.22 -9.24 1.93
CA SER A 473 6.99 -9.92 0.88
C SER A 473 6.17 -11.00 0.15
N ALA A 474 5.19 -11.61 0.84
CA ALA A 474 4.32 -12.63 0.25
C ALA A 474 3.30 -12.06 -0.74
N GLN A 475 2.93 -12.85 -1.75
CA GLN A 475 1.87 -12.53 -2.71
C GLN A 475 0.49 -12.60 -2.05
N ALA A 476 0.30 -13.54 -1.11
CA ALA A 476 -0.91 -13.67 -0.31
C ALA A 476 -0.64 -14.26 1.06
N ILE A 477 -1.63 -14.13 1.94
CA ILE A 477 -1.60 -14.61 3.33
C ILE A 477 -2.78 -15.55 3.56
N LEU A 478 -2.50 -16.72 4.11
CA LEU A 478 -3.50 -17.72 4.48
C LEU A 478 -3.38 -18.03 5.97
N THR A 479 -4.49 -17.89 6.73
CA THR A 479 -4.51 -18.29 8.14
C THR A 479 -5.57 -19.32 8.48
N ALA A 480 -5.23 -20.27 9.36
CA ALA A 480 -6.18 -21.26 9.86
C ALA A 480 -7.19 -20.66 10.85
N ARG A 481 -6.74 -19.70 11.68
CA ARG A 481 -7.58 -18.98 12.66
C ARG A 481 -7.71 -17.50 12.30
N GLY A 482 -8.61 -16.82 13.02
CA GLY A 482 -8.84 -15.37 12.90
C GLY A 482 -10.12 -14.98 12.16
N GLY A 483 -10.80 -13.94 12.66
CA GLY A 483 -11.99 -13.36 12.03
C GLY A 483 -11.66 -12.25 11.03
N MET A 484 -12.69 -11.61 10.47
CA MET A 484 -12.54 -10.47 9.55
C MET A 484 -11.85 -9.26 10.19
N THR A 485 -11.75 -9.22 11.52
CA THR A 485 -11.07 -8.19 12.33
C THR A 485 -9.71 -8.64 12.88
N SER A 486 -9.22 -9.81 12.48
CA SER A 486 -7.91 -10.33 12.90
C SER A 486 -6.75 -9.46 12.41
N HIS A 487 -5.57 -9.65 13.00
CA HIS A 487 -4.34 -8.95 12.61
C HIS A 487 -4.04 -9.11 11.11
N ALA A 488 -4.04 -10.35 10.61
CA ALA A 488 -3.84 -10.68 9.20
C ALA A 488 -4.79 -9.88 8.31
N ALA A 489 -6.09 -9.90 8.64
CA ALA A 489 -7.12 -9.25 7.84
C ALA A 489 -6.98 -7.72 7.82
N LEU A 490 -6.67 -7.10 8.97
CA LEU A 490 -6.50 -5.64 9.06
C LEU A 490 -5.26 -5.13 8.31
N VAL A 491 -4.18 -5.90 8.34
CA VAL A 491 -2.92 -5.57 7.69
C VAL A 491 -3.01 -5.82 6.19
N ALA A 492 -3.47 -7.01 5.77
CA ALA A 492 -3.62 -7.37 4.36
C ALA A 492 -4.56 -6.42 3.61
N ARG A 493 -5.69 -6.02 4.21
CA ARG A 493 -6.58 -4.98 3.63
C ARG A 493 -5.90 -3.63 3.50
N GLY A 494 -5.03 -3.28 4.44
CA GLY A 494 -4.30 -2.01 4.39
C GLY A 494 -3.31 -1.95 3.22
N TRP A 495 -2.80 -3.11 2.80
CA TRP A 495 -1.84 -3.24 1.70
C TRP A 495 -2.46 -3.74 0.40
N GLY A 496 -3.76 -4.03 0.38
CA GLY A 496 -4.42 -4.57 -0.79
C GLY A 496 -3.94 -5.96 -1.21
N LYS A 497 -3.46 -6.77 -0.27
CA LYS A 497 -3.01 -8.13 -0.58
C LYS A 497 -4.15 -9.13 -0.49
N CYS A 498 -4.11 -10.12 -1.38
CA CYS A 498 -4.96 -11.30 -1.29
C CYS A 498 -4.77 -11.98 0.07
N CYS A 499 -5.86 -12.15 0.82
CA CYS A 499 -5.80 -12.73 2.14
C CYS A 499 -7.07 -13.49 2.49
N ILE A 500 -6.89 -14.70 3.01
CA ILE A 500 -7.96 -15.56 3.52
C ILE A 500 -7.62 -15.89 4.97
N VAL A 501 -8.55 -15.63 5.88
CA VAL A 501 -8.37 -15.89 7.32
C VAL A 501 -9.42 -16.86 7.85
N GLY A 502 -9.16 -17.49 8.98
CA GLY A 502 -10.15 -18.37 9.63
C GLY A 502 -10.47 -19.62 8.83
N CYS A 503 -9.52 -20.15 8.07
CA CYS A 503 -9.67 -21.38 7.31
C CYS A 503 -9.50 -22.60 8.24
N GLY A 504 -10.48 -22.84 9.11
CA GLY A 504 -10.41 -23.85 10.18
C GLY A 504 -10.30 -25.31 9.72
N SER A 505 -10.45 -25.56 8.41
CA SER A 505 -10.19 -26.88 7.80
C SER A 505 -8.70 -27.16 7.55
N LEU A 506 -7.82 -26.18 7.79
CA LEU A 506 -6.37 -26.33 7.67
C LEU A 506 -5.75 -26.74 9.01
N HIS A 507 -4.89 -27.75 8.97
CA HIS A 507 -3.99 -28.08 10.08
C HIS A 507 -2.56 -27.73 9.68
N ILE A 508 -1.93 -26.81 10.40
CA ILE A 508 -0.61 -26.26 10.04
C ILE A 508 0.40 -26.71 11.11
N ASP A 509 1.48 -27.35 10.69
CA ASP A 509 2.63 -27.67 11.52
C ASP A 509 3.83 -26.85 11.04
N SER A 510 4.09 -25.73 11.73
CA SER A 510 5.16 -24.80 11.35
C SER A 510 6.56 -25.40 11.56
N MET A 511 6.71 -26.39 12.46
CA MET A 511 7.99 -27.05 12.73
C MET A 511 8.35 -28.05 11.64
N LYS A 512 7.35 -28.80 11.15
CA LYS A 512 7.52 -29.71 10.01
C LYS A 512 7.44 -29.01 8.66
N LYS A 513 7.07 -27.73 8.65
CA LYS A 513 6.83 -26.93 7.44
C LYS A 513 5.85 -27.63 6.50
N GLU A 514 4.70 -27.98 7.08
CA GLU A 514 3.66 -28.77 6.44
C GLU A 514 2.26 -28.23 6.78
N MET A 515 1.33 -28.27 5.83
CA MET A 515 -0.10 -28.09 6.08
C MET A 515 -0.91 -29.27 5.56
N ILE A 516 -1.97 -29.63 6.27
CA ILE A 516 -2.95 -30.60 5.84
C ILE A 516 -4.25 -29.87 5.48
N ALA A 517 -4.74 -30.11 4.27
CA ALA A 517 -6.00 -29.57 3.75
C ALA A 517 -6.74 -30.67 2.97
N ASP A 518 -8.03 -30.87 3.26
CA ASP A 518 -8.85 -31.93 2.64
C ASP A 518 -8.21 -33.33 2.72
N GLY A 519 -7.55 -33.64 3.83
CA GLY A 519 -6.86 -34.92 4.06
C GLY A 519 -5.53 -35.10 3.29
N LYS A 520 -5.10 -34.10 2.51
CA LYS A 520 -3.83 -34.13 1.77
C LYS A 520 -2.78 -33.21 2.42
N SER A 521 -1.54 -33.68 2.42
CA SER A 521 -0.37 -32.95 2.94
C SER A 521 0.27 -32.09 1.84
N TYR A 522 0.62 -30.85 2.19
CA TYR A 522 1.34 -29.89 1.37
C TYR A 522 2.55 -29.37 2.14
N LYS A 523 3.70 -29.30 1.47
CA LYS A 523 4.99 -28.91 2.06
C LYS A 523 5.42 -27.53 1.60
N GLU A 524 6.42 -26.98 2.29
CA GLU A 524 7.08 -25.76 1.86
C GLU A 524 7.60 -25.89 0.42
N GLY A 525 7.26 -24.92 -0.43
CA GLY A 525 7.57 -24.96 -1.86
C GLY A 525 6.43 -25.40 -2.78
N ASP A 526 5.41 -26.09 -2.26
CA ASP A 526 4.25 -26.50 -3.05
C ASP A 526 3.43 -25.28 -3.49
N TRP A 527 2.82 -25.37 -4.67
CA TRP A 527 2.03 -24.28 -5.24
C TRP A 527 0.57 -24.36 -4.85
N ILE A 528 0.03 -23.21 -4.41
CA ILE A 528 -1.40 -23.02 -4.19
C ILE A 528 -1.86 -21.69 -4.80
N THR A 529 -3.17 -21.58 -4.99
CA THR A 529 -3.82 -20.36 -5.47
C THR A 529 -4.91 -19.92 -4.49
N LEU A 530 -4.97 -18.63 -4.18
CA LEU A 530 -5.99 -18.02 -3.32
C LEU A 530 -6.89 -17.09 -4.13
N ASN A 531 -8.20 -17.21 -3.91
CA ASN A 531 -9.17 -16.15 -4.20
C ASN A 531 -9.53 -15.44 -2.90
N GLY A 532 -8.86 -14.33 -2.62
CA GLY A 532 -9.11 -13.52 -1.44
C GLY A 532 -10.47 -12.83 -1.43
N THR A 533 -11.08 -12.64 -2.61
CA THR A 533 -12.44 -12.07 -2.74
C THR A 533 -13.53 -13.06 -2.37
N LYS A 534 -13.39 -14.34 -2.73
CA LYS A 534 -14.36 -15.41 -2.43
C LYS A 534 -14.04 -16.22 -1.18
N GLY A 535 -12.81 -16.12 -0.68
CA GLY A 535 -12.34 -16.91 0.45
C GLY A 535 -11.95 -18.35 0.08
N ASN A 536 -11.70 -18.64 -1.20
CA ASN A 536 -11.43 -19.99 -1.69
C ASN A 536 -9.92 -20.25 -1.86
N VAL A 537 -9.47 -21.42 -1.46
CA VAL A 537 -8.11 -21.93 -1.68
C VAL A 537 -8.16 -23.06 -2.71
N TYR A 538 -7.23 -23.07 -3.64
CA TYR A 538 -7.12 -24.06 -4.71
C TYR A 538 -5.72 -24.67 -4.74
N GLU A 539 -5.65 -25.94 -5.13
CA GLU A 539 -4.39 -26.61 -5.39
C GLU A 539 -3.75 -26.11 -6.71
N GLY A 540 -2.43 -25.94 -6.70
CA GLY A 540 -1.66 -25.62 -7.89
C GLY A 540 -1.72 -24.15 -8.32
N GLN A 541 -1.30 -23.90 -9.56
CA GLN A 541 -1.23 -22.58 -10.18
C GLN A 541 -2.41 -22.38 -11.13
N LEU A 542 -3.44 -21.66 -10.70
CA LEU A 542 -4.54 -21.33 -11.59
C LEU A 542 -4.21 -20.09 -12.44
N PRO A 543 -4.66 -20.05 -13.72
CA PRO A 543 -4.55 -18.88 -14.58
C PRO A 543 -5.30 -17.67 -13.99
N MET A 544 -4.70 -16.49 -14.15
CA MET A 544 -5.26 -15.22 -13.70
C MET A 544 -5.60 -14.33 -14.90
N ILE A 545 -6.66 -13.52 -14.78
CA ILE A 545 -7.08 -12.50 -15.74
C ILE A 545 -7.17 -11.13 -15.07
N ASP A 546 -7.16 -10.06 -15.86
CA ASP A 546 -7.26 -8.69 -15.34
C ASP A 546 -8.70 -8.35 -14.90
N ALA A 547 -8.86 -7.79 -13.69
CA ALA A 547 -10.17 -7.54 -13.08
C ALA A 547 -10.96 -6.35 -13.67
N SER A 548 -10.32 -5.54 -14.52
CA SER A 548 -10.77 -4.17 -14.78
C SER A 548 -11.86 -3.99 -15.84
N GLU A 549 -12.15 -5.02 -16.65
CA GLU A 549 -12.98 -4.85 -17.85
C GLU A 549 -14.49 -4.71 -17.54
N GLU A 550 -14.96 -5.05 -16.34
CA GLU A 550 -16.41 -5.15 -16.05
C GLU A 550 -16.93 -4.23 -14.91
N ASN A 551 -16.07 -3.46 -14.22
CA ASN A 551 -16.51 -2.67 -13.06
C ASN A 551 -17.05 -1.27 -13.44
N LYS A 552 -18.38 -1.16 -13.59
CA LYS A 552 -19.06 0.13 -13.88
C LYS A 552 -18.78 1.22 -12.84
N VAL A 553 -18.71 0.88 -11.56
CA VAL A 553 -18.50 1.84 -10.47
C VAL A 553 -17.11 2.45 -10.56
N PHE A 554 -16.10 1.65 -10.91
CA PHE A 554 -14.75 2.12 -11.20
C PHE A 554 -14.71 3.08 -12.38
N SER A 555 -15.36 2.75 -13.50
CA SER A 555 -15.45 3.64 -14.67
C SER A 555 -16.11 4.99 -14.32
N ASP A 556 -17.22 4.97 -13.57
CA ASP A 556 -17.93 6.19 -13.17
C ASP A 556 -17.10 7.05 -12.20
N PHE A 557 -16.36 6.44 -11.29
CA PHE A 557 -15.41 7.15 -10.43
C PHE A 557 -14.28 7.82 -11.24
N LEU A 558 -13.73 7.12 -12.23
CA LEU A 558 -12.69 7.66 -13.10
C LEU A 558 -13.18 8.82 -13.98
N LYS A 559 -14.46 8.85 -14.37
CA LYS A 559 -15.08 10.02 -15.03
C LYS A 559 -15.14 11.24 -14.11
N ILE A 560 -15.35 11.04 -12.80
CA ILE A 560 -15.29 12.15 -11.82
C ILE A 560 -13.86 12.68 -11.72
N CYS A 561 -12.85 11.79 -11.67
CA CYS A 561 -11.45 12.20 -11.69
C CYS A 561 -11.13 13.02 -12.95
N ASP A 562 -11.61 12.58 -14.12
CA ASP A 562 -11.43 13.31 -15.38
C ASP A 562 -12.06 14.70 -15.38
N SER A 563 -13.20 14.88 -14.69
CA SER A 563 -13.85 16.19 -14.59
C SER A 563 -13.09 17.22 -13.73
N ILE A 564 -12.10 16.76 -12.96
CA ILE A 564 -11.33 17.58 -12.01
C ILE A 564 -9.89 17.79 -12.48
N ARG A 565 -9.24 16.76 -13.05
CA ARG A 565 -7.83 16.84 -13.44
C ARG A 565 -7.60 17.88 -14.54
N ARG A 566 -6.40 18.48 -14.52
CA ARG A 566 -5.91 19.38 -15.58
C ARG A 566 -4.89 18.70 -16.50
N LEU A 567 -4.00 17.88 -15.94
CA LEU A 567 -3.01 17.12 -16.71
C LEU A 567 -3.70 16.15 -17.68
N GLY A 568 -3.22 16.13 -18.93
CA GLY A 568 -3.48 15.03 -19.84
C GLY A 568 -2.84 13.75 -19.32
N ILE A 569 -3.50 12.62 -19.52
CA ILE A 569 -2.94 11.31 -19.16
C ILE A 569 -2.76 10.52 -20.46
N ARG A 570 -1.51 10.31 -20.85
CA ARG A 570 -1.12 9.47 -21.98
C ARG A 570 -0.63 8.11 -21.47
N THR A 571 -0.44 7.15 -22.36
CA THR A 571 0.15 5.84 -22.02
C THR A 571 1.51 5.65 -22.68
N ASN A 572 2.40 4.92 -22.03
CA ASN A 572 3.55 4.29 -22.66
C ASN A 572 3.04 2.94 -23.17
N ALA A 573 3.17 2.69 -24.46
CA ALA A 573 2.71 1.47 -25.10
C ALA A 573 3.73 1.09 -26.17
N ASP A 574 4.07 -0.19 -26.23
CA ASP A 574 5.08 -0.68 -27.16
C ASP A 574 4.45 -1.53 -28.27
N THR A 575 3.17 -1.90 -28.13
CA THR A 575 2.39 -2.66 -29.12
C THR A 575 1.01 -2.03 -29.37
N PRO A 576 0.35 -2.35 -30.51
CA PRO A 576 -1.03 -1.96 -30.74
C PRO A 576 -2.02 -2.48 -29.68
N GLU A 577 -1.75 -3.63 -29.08
CA GLU A 577 -2.58 -4.21 -28.01
C GLU A 577 -2.46 -3.39 -26.72
N ASP A 578 -1.24 -3.02 -26.33
CA ASP A 578 -1.00 -2.12 -25.18
C ASP A 578 -1.64 -0.75 -25.39
N ALA A 579 -1.60 -0.24 -26.63
CA ALA A 579 -2.25 1.01 -26.99
C ALA A 579 -3.78 0.95 -26.79
N ARG A 580 -4.43 -0.14 -27.26
CA ARG A 580 -5.87 -0.36 -27.03
C ARG A 580 -6.18 -0.46 -25.55
N LYS A 581 -5.35 -1.16 -24.79
CA LYS A 581 -5.51 -1.32 -23.34
C LYS A 581 -5.39 0.01 -22.60
N GLY A 582 -4.37 0.83 -22.91
CA GLY A 582 -4.23 2.16 -22.34
C GLY A 582 -5.44 3.05 -22.67
N ARG A 583 -5.95 2.97 -23.90
CA ARG A 583 -7.16 3.69 -24.33
C ARG A 583 -8.41 3.23 -23.57
N GLN A 584 -8.58 1.93 -23.32
CA GLN A 584 -9.68 1.41 -22.50
C GLN A 584 -9.64 1.97 -21.07
N PHE A 585 -8.45 2.15 -20.51
CA PHE A 585 -8.26 2.82 -19.21
C PHE A 585 -8.39 4.35 -19.26
N GLY A 586 -8.67 4.94 -20.43
CA GLY A 586 -8.90 6.36 -20.63
C GLY A 586 -7.67 7.19 -20.96
N ALA A 587 -6.59 6.57 -21.45
CA ALA A 587 -5.44 7.31 -21.98
C ALA A 587 -5.86 8.17 -23.19
N GLN A 588 -5.37 9.40 -23.24
CA GLN A 588 -5.68 10.43 -24.24
C GLN A 588 -4.56 10.59 -25.29
N GLY A 589 -3.79 9.53 -25.51
CA GLY A 589 -2.64 9.52 -26.40
C GLY A 589 -1.56 8.57 -25.92
N ILE A 590 -0.53 8.37 -26.74
CA ILE A 590 0.70 7.70 -26.36
C ILE A 590 1.78 8.77 -26.14
N GLY A 591 2.40 8.79 -24.95
CA GLY A 591 3.50 9.70 -24.65
C GLY A 591 4.88 9.10 -24.91
N LEU A 592 4.94 7.78 -25.12
CA LEU A 592 6.15 7.06 -25.53
C LEU A 592 5.80 5.72 -26.18
N PHE A 593 6.06 5.61 -27.48
CA PHE A 593 6.14 4.36 -28.24
C PHE A 593 7.60 4.09 -28.59
N ARG A 594 8.14 2.95 -28.11
CA ARG A 594 9.53 2.56 -28.31
C ARG A 594 9.68 1.69 -29.54
N THR A 595 10.36 2.19 -30.55
CA THR A 595 10.56 1.45 -31.81
C THR A 595 11.44 0.21 -31.63
N GLU A 596 12.36 0.22 -30.68
CA GLU A 596 13.22 -0.91 -30.35
C GLU A 596 12.44 -2.11 -29.77
N HIS A 597 11.31 -1.87 -29.09
CA HIS A 597 10.54 -2.95 -28.48
C HIS A 597 9.78 -3.81 -29.49
N MET A 598 9.68 -3.34 -30.74
CA MET A 598 9.14 -4.09 -31.87
C MET A 598 9.98 -5.34 -32.20
N PHE A 599 11.23 -5.37 -31.71
CA PHE A 599 12.18 -6.46 -31.96
C PHE A 599 12.26 -7.46 -30.79
N TYR A 600 11.45 -7.29 -29.75
CA TYR A 600 11.35 -8.22 -28.62
C TYR A 600 9.99 -8.95 -28.61
N GLY A 601 9.98 -10.20 -28.12
CA GLY A 601 8.76 -10.95 -27.89
C GLY A 601 8.31 -11.89 -29.03
N LYS A 602 7.05 -12.32 -28.97
CA LYS A 602 6.53 -13.36 -29.86
C LYS A 602 6.38 -12.82 -31.29
N GLY A 603 7.02 -13.48 -32.25
CA GLY A 603 6.99 -13.07 -33.66
C GLY A 603 8.00 -11.98 -34.03
N SER A 604 8.91 -11.60 -33.11
CA SER A 604 9.93 -10.60 -33.37
C SER A 604 11.23 -11.17 -33.96
N GLU A 605 11.36 -12.49 -34.13
CA GLU A 605 12.61 -13.12 -34.57
C GLU A 605 13.06 -12.64 -35.96
N GLU A 606 12.14 -12.59 -36.92
CA GLU A 606 12.43 -12.13 -38.29
C GLU A 606 12.82 -10.63 -38.32
N PRO A 607 12.02 -9.68 -37.77
CA PRO A 607 12.43 -8.27 -37.78
C PRO A 607 13.70 -8.02 -36.95
N LEU A 608 13.92 -8.75 -35.86
CA LEU A 608 15.17 -8.70 -35.09
C LEU A 608 16.37 -9.19 -35.93
N PHE A 609 16.21 -10.24 -36.73
CA PHE A 609 17.25 -10.71 -37.63
C PHE A 609 17.62 -9.64 -38.68
N ARG A 610 16.62 -8.98 -39.28
CA ARG A 610 16.85 -7.87 -40.23
C ARG A 610 17.50 -6.66 -39.57
N LEU A 611 17.13 -6.34 -38.33
CA LEU A 611 17.81 -5.30 -37.54
C LEU A 611 19.28 -5.66 -37.30
N ARG A 612 19.58 -6.90 -36.93
CA ARG A 612 20.97 -7.38 -36.76
C ARG A 612 21.79 -7.28 -38.03
N LYS A 613 21.17 -7.56 -39.19
CA LYS A 613 21.79 -7.38 -40.50
C LYS A 613 22.17 -5.92 -40.74
N MET A 614 21.27 -4.98 -40.44
CA MET A 614 21.56 -3.54 -40.50
C MET A 614 22.71 -3.16 -39.57
N ILE A 615 22.70 -3.64 -38.32
CA ILE A 615 23.74 -3.34 -37.33
C ILE A 615 25.12 -3.82 -37.77
N MET A 616 25.18 -4.99 -38.41
CA MET A 616 26.44 -5.59 -38.87
C MET A 616 26.89 -5.07 -40.25
N SER A 617 26.13 -4.18 -40.88
CA SER A 617 26.46 -3.64 -42.20
C SER A 617 27.57 -2.57 -42.12
N LYS A 618 28.54 -2.62 -43.03
CA LYS A 618 29.69 -1.71 -43.03
C LYS A 618 29.47 -0.47 -43.90
N THR A 619 28.83 -0.64 -45.04
CA THR A 619 28.57 0.43 -46.01
C THR A 619 27.14 0.97 -45.89
N GLU A 620 26.90 2.19 -46.38
CA GLU A 620 25.54 2.74 -46.47
C GLU A 620 24.63 1.88 -47.36
N GLU A 621 25.17 1.33 -48.46
CA GLU A 621 24.41 0.47 -49.38
C GLU A 621 23.94 -0.83 -48.71
N GLU A 622 24.84 -1.51 -47.96
CA GLU A 622 24.48 -2.68 -47.16
C GLU A 622 23.39 -2.34 -46.14
N ARG A 623 23.53 -1.19 -45.43
CA ARG A 623 22.54 -0.74 -44.44
C ARG A 623 21.19 -0.43 -45.08
N ARG A 624 21.14 0.29 -46.20
CA ARG A 624 19.88 0.62 -46.88
C ARG A 624 19.13 -0.64 -47.32
N LYS A 625 19.84 -1.62 -47.88
CA LYS A 625 19.23 -2.92 -48.25
C LYS A 625 18.63 -3.63 -47.04
N ALA A 626 19.34 -3.67 -45.90
CA ALA A 626 18.82 -4.26 -44.67
C ALA A 626 17.62 -3.47 -44.09
N LEU A 627 17.66 -2.14 -44.19
CA LEU A 627 16.57 -1.25 -43.77
C LEU A 627 15.32 -1.41 -44.64
N ASP A 628 15.47 -1.63 -45.95
CA ASP A 628 14.34 -1.90 -46.87
C ASP A 628 13.66 -3.24 -46.54
N GLU A 629 14.42 -4.25 -46.16
CA GLU A 629 13.89 -5.53 -45.67
C GLU A 629 13.16 -5.37 -44.31
N LEU A 630 13.64 -4.47 -43.45
CA LEU A 630 13.07 -4.18 -42.14
C LEU A 630 11.80 -3.30 -42.20
N PHE A 631 11.73 -2.40 -43.19
CA PHE A 631 10.71 -1.36 -43.31
C PHE A 631 9.25 -1.85 -43.24
N PRO A 632 8.85 -2.96 -43.89
CA PRO A 632 7.46 -3.44 -43.85
C PRO A 632 6.99 -3.78 -42.43
N TYR A 633 7.87 -4.34 -41.60
CA TYR A 633 7.57 -4.67 -40.21
C TYR A 633 7.43 -3.40 -39.38
N VAL A 634 8.36 -2.46 -39.54
CA VAL A 634 8.34 -1.18 -38.82
C VAL A 634 7.07 -0.38 -39.13
N LYS A 635 6.72 -0.29 -40.41
CA LYS A 635 5.50 0.39 -40.86
C LYS A 635 4.23 -0.30 -40.36
N LYS A 636 4.19 -1.63 -40.35
CA LYS A 636 3.01 -2.40 -39.89
C LYS A 636 2.64 -2.07 -38.44
N ASP A 637 3.60 -2.12 -37.52
CA ASP A 637 3.30 -1.92 -36.11
C ASP A 637 3.04 -0.44 -35.78
N ILE A 638 3.74 0.49 -36.46
CA ILE A 638 3.44 1.93 -36.33
C ILE A 638 2.03 2.24 -36.85
N LYS A 639 1.63 1.71 -38.00
CA LYS A 639 0.27 1.85 -38.54
C LYS A 639 -0.77 1.28 -37.58
N GLY A 640 -0.56 0.06 -37.09
CA GLY A 640 -1.47 -0.58 -36.13
C GLY A 640 -1.61 0.22 -34.83
N THR A 641 -0.53 0.84 -34.36
CA THR A 641 -0.53 1.68 -33.15
C THR A 641 -1.25 3.01 -33.38
N LEU A 642 -1.00 3.67 -34.51
CA LEU A 642 -1.71 4.90 -34.90
C LEU A 642 -3.21 4.65 -35.04
N GLU A 643 -3.61 3.53 -35.64
CA GLU A 643 -5.01 3.14 -35.77
C GLU A 643 -5.66 2.88 -34.40
N ALA A 644 -4.97 2.13 -33.52
CA ALA A 644 -5.46 1.82 -32.18
C ALA A 644 -5.76 3.08 -31.35
N MET A 645 -4.98 4.14 -31.57
CA MET A 645 -5.11 5.42 -30.86
C MET A 645 -5.98 6.46 -31.56
N ASP A 646 -6.46 6.23 -32.78
CA ASP A 646 -7.26 7.24 -33.52
C ASP A 646 -8.44 7.80 -32.68
N PRO A 647 -8.58 9.13 -32.53
CA PRO A 647 -7.82 10.24 -33.14
C PRO A 647 -6.76 10.90 -32.23
N TYR A 648 -6.30 10.20 -31.19
CA TYR A 648 -5.36 10.72 -30.19
C TYR A 648 -3.91 10.76 -30.68
N PRO A 649 -3.07 11.65 -30.12
CA PRO A 649 -1.66 11.76 -30.46
C PRO A 649 -0.85 10.50 -30.11
N VAL A 650 0.16 10.18 -30.93
CA VAL A 650 1.08 9.07 -30.70
C VAL A 650 2.52 9.55 -30.84
N VAL A 651 3.22 9.65 -29.71
CA VAL A 651 4.65 9.95 -29.66
C VAL A 651 5.47 8.71 -30.01
N VAL A 652 6.10 8.71 -31.17
CA VAL A 652 7.03 7.68 -31.64
C VAL A 652 8.45 8.13 -31.37
N ARG A 653 9.15 7.41 -30.50
CA ARG A 653 10.58 7.63 -30.24
C ARG A 653 11.42 6.87 -31.26
N LEU A 654 12.33 7.58 -31.92
CA LEU A 654 13.29 6.94 -32.83
C LEU A 654 14.22 5.99 -32.08
N LEU A 655 14.96 5.16 -32.84
CA LEU A 655 15.79 4.09 -32.28
C LEU A 655 16.79 4.64 -31.26
N ASP A 656 16.73 4.11 -30.05
CA ASP A 656 17.50 4.57 -28.90
C ASP A 656 18.64 3.62 -28.46
N PRO A 657 18.46 2.29 -28.32
CA PRO A 657 19.47 1.42 -27.71
C PRO A 657 20.81 1.36 -28.46
N PRO A 658 21.91 1.08 -27.75
CA PRO A 658 23.22 0.88 -28.36
C PRO A 658 23.23 -0.43 -29.16
N LEU A 659 23.93 -0.42 -30.29
CA LEU A 659 23.82 -1.48 -31.29
C LEU A 659 24.30 -2.85 -30.79
N HIS A 660 25.23 -2.91 -29.84
CA HIS A 660 25.77 -4.17 -29.33
C HIS A 660 24.73 -5.00 -28.56
N GLU A 661 23.69 -4.37 -27.99
CA GLU A 661 22.63 -5.09 -27.26
C GLU A 661 21.84 -6.06 -28.16
N PHE A 662 21.80 -5.81 -29.46
CA PHE A 662 21.10 -6.69 -30.40
C PHE A 662 21.96 -7.82 -30.95
N VAL A 663 23.27 -7.80 -30.70
CA VAL A 663 24.18 -8.81 -31.25
C VAL A 663 23.95 -10.14 -30.54
N PRO A 664 23.61 -11.23 -31.27
CA PRO A 664 23.37 -12.51 -30.66
C PRO A 664 24.68 -13.08 -30.07
N ARG A 665 24.58 -13.70 -28.90
CA ARG A 665 25.68 -14.49 -28.32
C ARG A 665 25.70 -15.95 -28.80
N ASP A 666 24.65 -16.36 -29.48
CA ASP A 666 24.45 -17.71 -29.99
C ASP A 666 25.22 -17.93 -31.30
N GLU A 667 26.04 -18.99 -31.35
CA GLU A 667 26.94 -19.26 -32.47
C GLU A 667 26.20 -19.61 -33.77
N GLU A 668 25.05 -20.27 -33.68
CA GLU A 668 24.23 -20.65 -34.84
C GLU A 668 23.62 -19.41 -35.48
N LYS A 669 23.08 -18.51 -34.66
CA LYS A 669 22.54 -17.21 -35.11
C LYS A 669 23.62 -16.31 -35.72
N LEU A 670 24.84 -16.35 -35.17
CA LEU A 670 25.98 -15.63 -35.75
C LEU A 670 26.37 -16.20 -37.11
N ARG A 671 26.41 -17.53 -37.28
CA ARG A 671 26.68 -18.16 -38.59
C ARG A 671 25.61 -17.83 -39.63
N GLN A 672 24.35 -17.83 -39.23
CA GLN A 672 23.24 -17.43 -40.11
C GLN A 672 23.40 -15.97 -40.58
N LEU A 673 23.78 -15.08 -39.66
CA LEU A 673 24.02 -13.67 -39.96
C LEU A 673 25.23 -13.46 -40.89
N ALA A 674 26.31 -14.20 -40.67
CA ALA A 674 27.48 -14.18 -41.55
C ALA A 674 27.14 -14.63 -42.98
N ASN A 675 26.35 -15.71 -43.11
CA ASN A 675 25.91 -16.22 -44.40
C ASN A 675 25.01 -15.23 -45.15
N ASP A 676 24.04 -14.61 -44.48
CA ASP A 676 23.10 -13.65 -45.12
C ASP A 676 23.78 -12.32 -45.50
N LEU A 677 24.83 -11.93 -44.78
CA LEU A 677 25.69 -10.78 -45.11
C LEU A 677 26.78 -11.13 -46.13
N ASN A 678 26.95 -12.41 -46.47
CA ASN A 678 28.03 -12.93 -47.32
C ASN A 678 29.43 -12.55 -46.82
N ILE A 679 29.66 -12.67 -45.50
CA ILE A 679 30.95 -12.39 -44.84
C ILE A 679 31.47 -13.59 -44.04
N SER A 680 32.76 -13.61 -43.74
CA SER A 680 33.35 -14.65 -42.89
C SER A 680 32.99 -14.43 -41.41
N MET A 681 32.99 -15.52 -40.63
CA MET A 681 32.81 -15.44 -39.17
C MET A 681 33.87 -14.57 -38.48
N GLN A 682 35.10 -14.53 -38.99
CA GLN A 682 36.15 -13.65 -38.47
C GLN A 682 35.83 -12.17 -38.68
N GLU A 683 35.32 -11.81 -39.87
CA GLU A 683 34.89 -10.45 -40.16
C GLU A 683 33.68 -10.06 -39.30
N LEU A 684 32.71 -10.98 -39.11
CA LEU A 684 31.56 -10.74 -38.23
C LEU A 684 31.99 -10.49 -36.78
N SER A 685 32.89 -11.32 -36.22
CA SER A 685 33.41 -11.13 -34.87
C SER A 685 34.13 -9.78 -34.72
N LYS A 686 34.93 -9.39 -35.71
CA LYS A 686 35.61 -8.08 -35.71
C LYS A 686 34.61 -6.92 -35.71
N ARG A 687 33.51 -7.03 -36.47
CA ARG A 687 32.44 -6.03 -36.46
C ARG A 687 31.73 -5.97 -35.10
N ALA A 688 31.44 -7.12 -34.49
CA ALA A 688 30.84 -7.20 -33.18
C ALA A 688 31.74 -6.61 -32.07
N GLU A 689 33.05 -6.88 -32.11
CA GLU A 689 34.02 -6.28 -31.17
C GLU A 689 34.08 -4.76 -31.30
N ASN A 690 34.01 -4.21 -32.51
CA ASN A 690 34.00 -2.75 -32.73
C ASN A 690 32.74 -2.06 -32.20
N LEU A 691 31.64 -2.80 -32.01
CA LEU A 691 30.40 -2.28 -31.43
C LEU A 691 30.40 -2.32 -29.89
N HIS A 692 31.37 -3.02 -29.28
CA HIS A 692 31.45 -3.15 -27.84
C HIS A 692 31.81 -1.82 -27.19
N GLU A 693 31.06 -1.44 -26.16
CA GLU A 693 31.26 -0.21 -25.40
C GLU A 693 31.40 -0.52 -23.91
N THR A 694 32.28 0.20 -23.22
CA THR A 694 32.47 0.04 -21.77
C THR A 694 31.28 0.56 -20.96
N ASN A 695 30.64 1.65 -21.42
CA ASN A 695 29.48 2.24 -20.77
C ASN A 695 28.35 2.46 -21.80
N PRO A 696 27.60 1.40 -22.16
CA PRO A 696 26.57 1.41 -23.20
C PRO A 696 25.54 2.54 -23.06
N MET A 697 25.18 2.89 -21.82
CA MET A 697 24.18 3.92 -21.55
C MET A 697 24.61 5.31 -22.08
N MET A 698 25.91 5.61 -22.07
CA MET A 698 26.43 6.91 -22.53
C MET A 698 27.08 6.84 -23.92
N GLY A 699 26.90 5.73 -24.64
CA GLY A 699 27.61 5.39 -25.88
C GLY A 699 27.01 5.94 -27.19
N HIS A 700 27.29 5.24 -28.28
CA HIS A 700 26.87 5.54 -29.65
C HIS A 700 25.43 5.08 -29.91
N ARG A 701 24.48 5.87 -29.41
CA ARG A 701 23.07 5.52 -29.37
C ARG A 701 22.17 6.74 -29.64
N GLY A 702 20.86 6.53 -29.75
CA GLY A 702 19.87 7.61 -29.95
C GLY A 702 20.19 8.55 -31.12
N VAL A 703 20.10 9.87 -30.90
CA VAL A 703 20.38 10.88 -31.95
C VAL A 703 21.76 10.75 -32.57
N ARG A 704 22.77 10.29 -31.82
CA ARG A 704 24.16 10.15 -32.29
C ARG A 704 24.23 9.10 -33.39
N LEU A 705 23.49 8.00 -33.22
CA LEU A 705 23.33 6.95 -34.22
C LEU A 705 22.62 7.50 -35.47
N GLY A 706 21.54 8.25 -35.28
CA GLY A 706 20.81 8.89 -36.38
C GLY A 706 21.59 9.98 -37.12
N ILE A 707 22.67 10.51 -36.55
CA ILE A 707 23.57 11.45 -37.20
C ILE A 707 24.64 10.71 -38.02
N THR A 708 25.23 9.66 -37.45
CA THR A 708 26.25 8.87 -38.16
C THR A 708 25.66 7.99 -39.25
N TYR A 709 24.41 7.53 -39.08
CA TYR A 709 23.66 6.71 -40.03
C TYR A 709 22.27 7.33 -40.29
N PRO A 710 22.20 8.44 -41.04
CA PRO A 710 20.96 9.16 -41.32
C PRO A 710 19.85 8.28 -41.93
N GLU A 711 20.23 7.27 -42.71
CA GLU A 711 19.32 6.30 -43.33
C GLU A 711 18.45 5.55 -42.32
N VAL A 712 18.92 5.34 -41.08
CA VAL A 712 18.14 4.70 -40.01
C VAL A 712 16.99 5.61 -39.58
N SER A 713 17.27 6.89 -39.36
CA SER A 713 16.23 7.88 -39.01
C SER A 713 15.28 8.13 -40.18
N GLU A 714 15.80 8.18 -41.41
CA GLU A 714 15.01 8.31 -42.63
C GLU A 714 13.96 7.20 -42.76
N MET A 715 14.37 5.94 -42.57
CA MET A 715 13.49 4.76 -42.63
C MET A 715 12.34 4.85 -41.61
N GLN A 716 12.67 5.17 -40.35
CA GLN A 716 11.66 5.26 -39.28
C GLN A 716 10.68 6.41 -39.52
N ILE A 717 11.18 7.59 -39.89
CA ILE A 717 10.34 8.76 -40.17
C ILE A 717 9.44 8.50 -41.39
N ARG A 718 9.96 7.81 -42.41
CA ARG A 718 9.16 7.40 -43.59
C ARG A 718 8.06 6.43 -43.18
N ALA A 719 8.36 5.45 -42.32
CA ALA A 719 7.36 4.51 -41.82
C ALA A 719 6.23 5.23 -41.05
N ILE A 720 6.57 6.23 -40.23
CA ILE A 720 5.60 7.06 -39.51
C ILE A 720 4.69 7.84 -40.47
N PHE A 721 5.25 8.58 -41.41
CA PHE A 721 4.46 9.42 -42.31
C PHE A 721 3.67 8.60 -43.34
N GLU A 722 4.23 7.51 -43.88
CA GLU A 722 3.48 6.62 -44.78
C GLU A 722 2.31 5.95 -44.07
N SER A 723 2.50 5.50 -42.83
CA SER A 723 1.42 4.93 -42.01
C SER A 723 0.30 5.94 -41.79
N ALA A 724 0.64 7.18 -41.44
CA ALA A 724 -0.34 8.25 -41.28
C ALA A 724 -1.03 8.61 -42.61
N ALA A 725 -0.31 8.63 -43.72
CA ALA A 725 -0.85 8.91 -45.04
C ALA A 725 -1.87 7.85 -45.49
N GLU A 726 -1.59 6.57 -45.24
CA GLU A 726 -2.51 5.47 -45.53
C GLU A 726 -3.77 5.55 -44.67
N LEU A 727 -3.62 5.73 -43.36
CA LEU A 727 -4.75 5.86 -42.44
C LEU A 727 -5.64 7.07 -42.77
N LEU A 728 -5.05 8.19 -43.23
CA LEU A 728 -5.83 9.34 -43.72
C LEU A 728 -6.67 9.00 -44.95
N LYS A 729 -6.13 8.22 -45.90
CA LYS A 729 -6.89 7.74 -47.06
C LYS A 729 -7.98 6.74 -46.68
N GLU A 730 -7.78 6.00 -45.59
CA GLU A 730 -8.77 5.10 -44.99
C GLU A 730 -9.82 5.85 -44.15
N GLY A 731 -9.80 7.19 -44.11
CA GLY A 731 -10.78 8.03 -43.42
C GLY A 731 -10.55 8.21 -41.91
N LYS A 732 -9.40 7.78 -41.39
CA LYS A 732 -8.98 7.98 -40.00
C LYS A 732 -8.33 9.36 -39.81
N LYS A 733 -8.04 9.74 -38.56
CA LYS A 733 -7.40 11.02 -38.18
C LYS A 733 -6.12 10.78 -37.38
N PRO A 734 -5.11 10.12 -37.96
CA PRO A 734 -3.85 9.84 -37.27
C PRO A 734 -3.14 11.14 -36.87
N TYR A 735 -2.50 11.13 -35.71
CA TYR A 735 -1.73 12.26 -35.19
C TYR A 735 -0.37 11.79 -34.65
N PRO A 736 0.60 11.50 -35.55
CA PRO A 736 1.96 11.14 -35.16
C PRO A 736 2.74 12.32 -34.57
N GLU A 737 3.50 12.07 -33.52
CA GLU A 737 4.49 13.00 -32.94
C GLU A 737 5.86 12.30 -32.97
N ILE A 738 6.87 12.91 -33.61
CA ILE A 738 8.19 12.33 -33.79
C ILE A 738 9.13 12.84 -32.70
N MET A 739 9.73 11.93 -31.93
CA MET A 739 10.60 12.26 -30.80
C MET A 739 12.03 11.78 -31.00
N ILE A 740 12.98 12.70 -30.91
CA ILE A 740 14.42 12.44 -30.98
C ILE A 740 15.00 12.16 -29.58
N PRO A 741 15.60 10.98 -29.31
CA PRO A 741 16.19 10.61 -28.02
C PRO A 741 17.66 11.01 -27.87
N VAL A 742 18.17 11.04 -26.62
CA VAL A 742 19.58 11.25 -26.22
C VAL A 742 20.16 12.58 -26.72
N LEU A 743 19.30 13.58 -26.89
CA LEU A 743 19.69 14.90 -27.38
C LEU A 743 20.54 15.65 -26.36
N SER A 744 21.61 16.28 -26.80
CA SER A 744 22.49 17.12 -25.98
C SER A 744 22.59 18.55 -26.48
N ASP A 745 22.43 18.80 -27.79
CA ASP A 745 22.56 20.11 -28.43
C ASP A 745 21.46 20.37 -29.48
N VAL A 746 21.11 21.65 -29.69
CA VAL A 746 20.11 22.04 -30.69
C VAL A 746 20.52 21.66 -32.11
N LYS A 747 21.82 21.64 -32.43
CA LYS A 747 22.31 21.27 -33.77
C LYS A 747 22.01 19.82 -34.13
N GLU A 748 22.04 18.93 -33.14
CA GLU A 748 21.65 17.52 -33.32
C GLU A 748 20.17 17.42 -33.69
N LEU A 749 19.32 18.25 -33.07
CA LEU A 749 17.89 18.30 -33.37
C LEU A 749 17.61 18.89 -34.76
N ILE A 750 18.32 19.95 -35.15
CA ILE A 750 18.23 20.56 -36.49
C ILE A 750 18.57 19.53 -37.57
N HIS A 751 19.63 18.74 -37.36
CA HIS A 751 20.02 17.68 -38.29
C HIS A 751 18.87 16.69 -38.54
N GLN A 752 18.25 16.19 -37.46
CA GLN A 752 17.11 15.27 -37.57
C GLN A 752 15.86 15.93 -38.16
N PHE A 753 15.64 17.21 -37.88
CA PHE A 753 14.51 17.96 -38.43
C PHE A 753 14.58 18.09 -39.95
N GLU A 754 15.76 18.34 -40.52
CA GLU A 754 15.90 18.42 -41.98
C GLU A 754 15.65 17.07 -42.67
N ILE A 755 16.06 15.95 -42.06
CA ILE A 755 15.70 14.60 -42.53
C ILE A 755 14.18 14.44 -42.51
N ALA A 756 13.53 14.78 -41.39
CA ALA A 756 12.08 14.64 -41.24
C ALA A 756 11.32 15.49 -42.27
N LYS A 757 11.77 16.73 -42.50
CA LYS A 757 11.20 17.65 -43.48
C LYS A 757 11.32 17.13 -44.91
N LYS A 758 12.48 16.57 -45.28
CA LYS A 758 12.69 15.94 -46.60
C LYS A 758 11.70 14.80 -46.81
N VAL A 759 11.66 13.83 -45.88
CA VAL A 759 10.79 12.66 -45.96
C VAL A 759 9.31 13.07 -45.98
N TYR A 760 8.92 14.06 -45.19
CA TYR A 760 7.55 14.58 -45.17
C TYR A 760 7.10 15.05 -46.56
N GLN A 761 7.92 15.83 -47.28
CA GLN A 761 7.58 16.31 -48.63
C GLN A 761 7.44 15.16 -49.63
N GLU A 762 8.33 14.17 -49.56
CA GLU A 762 8.27 12.98 -50.42
C GLU A 762 6.99 12.16 -50.19
N VAL A 763 6.59 11.97 -48.93
CA VAL A 763 5.35 11.23 -48.60
C VAL A 763 4.11 12.00 -49.05
N LEU A 764 4.07 13.32 -48.86
CA LEU A 764 2.95 14.14 -49.35
C LEU A 764 2.79 14.02 -50.87
N ALA A 765 3.89 14.09 -51.61
CA ALA A 765 3.90 13.92 -53.06
C ALA A 765 3.44 12.50 -53.46
N LYS A 766 4.04 11.46 -52.86
CA LYS A 766 3.72 10.04 -53.14
C LYS A 766 2.24 9.72 -52.91
N TYR A 767 1.64 10.26 -51.86
CA TYR A 767 0.25 9.96 -51.49
C TYR A 767 -0.75 11.01 -52.01
N ASN A 768 -0.30 12.07 -52.68
CA ASN A 768 -1.11 13.21 -53.13
C ASN A 768 -1.93 13.85 -51.99
N LEU A 769 -1.26 14.13 -50.87
CA LEU A 769 -1.85 14.73 -49.68
C LEU A 769 -1.41 16.19 -49.52
N LYS A 770 -2.29 17.06 -49.03
CA LYS A 770 -1.95 18.46 -48.77
C LYS A 770 -1.18 18.65 -47.45
N LYS A 771 -1.52 17.85 -46.43
CA LYS A 771 -0.96 17.95 -45.09
C LYS A 771 -1.22 16.67 -44.29
N ILE A 772 -0.27 16.33 -43.43
CA ILE A 772 -0.46 15.35 -42.34
C ILE A 772 -0.27 16.11 -41.03
N LYS A 773 -1.24 16.03 -40.10
CA LYS A 773 -1.11 16.66 -38.79
C LYS A 773 -0.03 15.91 -37.99
N HIS A 774 1.01 16.60 -37.55
CA HIS A 774 2.10 16.00 -36.79
C HIS A 774 2.78 17.04 -35.89
N MET A 775 3.59 16.56 -34.95
CA MET A 775 4.56 17.38 -34.22
C MET A 775 5.95 16.75 -34.28
N PHE A 776 6.97 17.59 -34.14
CA PHE A 776 8.36 17.19 -34.03
C PHE A 776 8.96 17.74 -32.74
N GLY A 777 9.62 16.89 -31.96
CA GLY A 777 10.12 17.24 -30.64
C GLY A 777 11.23 16.32 -30.19
N THR A 778 11.54 16.38 -28.90
CA THR A 778 12.70 15.67 -28.35
C THR A 778 12.47 15.21 -26.92
N MET A 779 13.22 14.19 -26.53
CA MET A 779 13.31 13.76 -25.15
C MET A 779 14.31 14.66 -24.40
N ILE A 780 13.91 15.18 -23.24
CA ILE A 780 14.80 15.88 -22.31
C ILE A 780 15.23 14.87 -21.24
N GLU A 781 16.36 14.23 -21.51
CA GLU A 781 16.91 13.16 -20.66
C GLU A 781 18.41 13.32 -20.37
N ILE A 782 19.07 14.29 -21.03
CA ILE A 782 20.45 14.67 -20.76
C ILE A 782 20.46 15.97 -19.94
N PRO A 783 21.23 16.07 -18.84
CA PRO A 783 21.30 17.30 -18.04
C PRO A 783 21.65 18.54 -18.88
N ARG A 784 22.54 18.41 -19.88
CA ARG A 784 22.86 19.50 -20.80
C ARG A 784 21.63 19.99 -21.57
N ALA A 785 20.79 19.09 -22.06
CA ALA A 785 19.57 19.46 -22.79
C ALA A 785 18.59 20.22 -21.89
N ALA A 786 18.45 19.82 -20.62
CA ALA A 786 17.65 20.58 -19.65
C ALA A 786 18.19 22.01 -19.45
N LEU A 787 19.52 22.16 -19.38
CA LEU A 787 20.16 23.46 -19.20
C LEU A 787 20.08 24.36 -20.45
N VAL A 788 20.10 23.82 -21.67
CA VAL A 788 20.05 24.62 -22.91
C VAL A 788 18.69 24.56 -23.61
N SER A 789 17.63 24.24 -22.88
CA SER A 789 16.31 23.96 -23.43
C SER A 789 15.69 25.14 -24.18
N ASN A 790 16.04 26.39 -23.84
CA ASN A 790 15.63 27.59 -24.59
C ASN A 790 16.10 27.56 -26.05
N LYS A 791 17.28 27.00 -26.33
CA LYS A 791 17.79 26.84 -27.71
C LYS A 791 17.07 25.70 -28.41
N ILE A 792 16.89 24.58 -27.72
CA ILE A 792 16.21 23.39 -28.25
C ILE A 792 14.74 23.71 -28.64
N ALA A 793 14.06 24.51 -27.81
CA ALA A 793 12.68 24.95 -28.03
C ALA A 793 12.49 25.87 -29.25
N GLN A 794 13.57 26.32 -29.91
CA GLN A 794 13.46 27.03 -31.20
C GLN A 794 13.01 26.09 -32.34
N VAL A 795 13.26 24.79 -32.19
CA VAL A 795 12.93 23.76 -33.20
C VAL A 795 11.88 22.79 -32.65
N ALA A 796 12.00 22.38 -31.40
CA ALA A 796 11.09 21.44 -30.78
C ALA A 796 9.70 22.06 -30.55
N GLN A 797 8.66 21.33 -30.95
CA GLN A 797 7.26 21.66 -30.69
C GLN A 797 6.75 21.04 -29.39
N PHE A 798 7.43 20.00 -28.90
CA PHE A 798 7.19 19.40 -27.59
C PHE A 798 8.47 18.88 -26.93
N PHE A 799 8.44 18.79 -25.60
CA PHE A 799 9.41 18.06 -24.78
C PHE A 799 8.75 16.88 -24.07
N SER A 800 9.43 15.74 -24.07
CA SER A 800 9.10 14.63 -23.18
C SER A 800 10.25 14.39 -22.23
N PHE A 801 10.04 14.47 -20.92
CA PHE A 801 11.11 14.18 -19.97
C PHE A 801 11.32 12.66 -19.84
N GLY A 802 12.50 12.20 -20.29
CA GLY A 802 12.99 10.84 -20.06
C GLY A 802 13.65 10.77 -18.69
N THR A 803 12.82 10.74 -17.65
CA THR A 803 13.31 10.91 -16.27
C THR A 803 14.15 9.76 -15.76
N ASN A 804 14.03 8.57 -16.33
CA ASN A 804 14.88 7.44 -15.96
C ASN A 804 16.36 7.74 -16.26
N ASP A 805 16.66 8.16 -17.50
CA ASP A 805 18.01 8.52 -17.93
C ASP A 805 18.46 9.86 -17.32
N LEU A 806 17.54 10.82 -17.14
CA LEU A 806 17.86 12.08 -16.45
C LEU A 806 18.26 11.86 -14.99
N THR A 807 17.57 10.97 -14.27
CA THR A 807 17.93 10.57 -12.90
C THR A 807 19.28 9.85 -12.90
N GLN A 808 19.50 8.91 -13.82
CA GLN A 808 20.77 8.19 -13.94
C GLN A 808 21.95 9.15 -14.15
N MET A 809 21.84 10.11 -15.08
CA MET A 809 22.90 11.10 -15.32
C MET A 809 23.02 12.15 -14.22
N GLY A 810 21.90 12.55 -13.60
CA GLY A 810 21.91 13.56 -12.55
C GLY A 810 22.50 13.06 -11.23
N PHE A 811 22.24 11.80 -10.86
CA PHE A 811 22.85 11.15 -9.70
C PHE A 811 24.21 10.51 -10.02
N GLY A 812 24.46 10.16 -11.27
CA GLY A 812 25.57 9.28 -11.64
C GLY A 812 25.32 7.82 -11.24
N PHE A 813 24.06 7.39 -11.15
CA PHE A 813 23.67 6.04 -10.74
C PHE A 813 23.32 5.20 -11.97
N SER A 814 24.10 4.17 -12.25
CA SER A 814 23.72 3.16 -13.24
C SER A 814 22.51 2.38 -12.77
N ARG A 815 21.45 2.31 -13.58
CA ARG A 815 20.25 1.51 -13.30
C ARG A 815 20.52 0.01 -13.24
N ASP A 816 21.62 -0.45 -13.80
CA ASP A 816 21.97 -1.88 -13.74
C ASP A 816 22.76 -2.22 -12.46
N ASP A 817 23.39 -1.23 -11.83
CA ASP A 817 24.35 -1.44 -10.72
C ASP A 817 23.89 -0.84 -9.37
N PHE A 818 22.91 0.07 -9.35
CA PHE A 818 22.51 0.80 -8.14
C PHE A 818 21.93 -0.08 -7.02
N GLY A 819 21.47 -1.30 -7.37
CA GLY A 819 20.87 -2.24 -6.42
C GLY A 819 21.80 -2.67 -5.29
N ASP A 820 23.12 -2.63 -5.50
CA ASP A 820 24.11 -3.08 -4.53
C ASP A 820 24.27 -2.15 -3.33
N PHE A 821 24.07 -0.84 -3.51
CA PHE A 821 24.28 0.16 -2.45
C PHE A 821 23.00 0.90 -2.03
N LEU A 822 21.97 0.96 -2.88
CA LEU A 822 20.74 1.70 -2.58
C LEU A 822 20.07 1.26 -1.26
N PRO A 823 19.97 -0.05 -0.92
CA PRO A 823 19.39 -0.49 0.34
C PRO A 823 20.08 0.13 1.57
N ASP A 824 21.41 0.29 1.52
CA ASP A 824 22.17 0.91 2.61
C ASP A 824 21.94 2.42 2.68
N TYR A 825 21.80 3.12 1.55
CA TYR A 825 21.41 4.54 1.54
C TYR A 825 20.04 4.77 2.17
N LEU A 826 19.05 3.94 1.82
CA LEU A 826 17.71 4.02 2.41
C LEU A 826 17.73 3.68 3.91
N LYS A 827 18.51 2.67 4.31
CA LYS A 827 18.63 2.24 5.71
C LYS A 827 19.28 3.28 6.61
N GLN A 828 20.26 4.02 6.08
CA GLN A 828 20.95 5.12 6.74
C GLN A 828 20.20 6.46 6.65
N GLY A 829 19.14 6.53 5.85
CA GLY A 829 18.37 7.77 5.63
C GLY A 829 19.11 8.83 4.80
N ILE A 830 20.10 8.42 4.01
CA ILE A 830 20.82 9.31 3.08
C ILE A 830 19.89 9.70 1.93
N LEU A 831 19.10 8.75 1.44
CA LEU A 831 17.98 9.00 0.54
C LEU A 831 16.67 8.64 1.25
N PRO A 832 15.61 9.45 1.08
CA PRO A 832 14.31 9.17 1.69
C PRO A 832 13.56 8.03 0.99
N GLU A 833 13.79 7.85 -0.31
CA GLU A 833 13.13 6.87 -1.16
C GLU A 833 14.00 6.55 -2.40
N ASP A 834 13.59 5.54 -3.18
CA ASP A 834 14.25 5.17 -4.44
C ASP A 834 14.00 6.24 -5.52
N PRO A 835 15.05 6.94 -6.02
CA PRO A 835 14.91 8.05 -6.96
C PRO A 835 14.48 7.61 -8.37
N PHE A 836 14.45 6.31 -8.67
CA PHE A 836 13.92 5.76 -9.91
C PHE A 836 12.43 5.38 -9.84
N GLN A 837 11.86 5.30 -8.63
CA GLN A 837 10.44 5.06 -8.42
C GLN A 837 9.65 6.36 -8.27
N SER A 838 10.21 7.31 -7.52
CA SER A 838 9.60 8.58 -7.18
C SER A 838 10.62 9.68 -7.45
N ILE A 839 10.19 10.72 -8.16
CA ILE A 839 11.11 11.72 -8.68
C ILE A 839 11.78 12.50 -7.55
N ASP A 840 13.11 12.60 -7.61
CA ASP A 840 13.86 13.52 -6.78
C ASP A 840 13.48 14.96 -7.13
N GLN A 841 12.74 15.63 -6.24
CA GLN A 841 12.25 16.99 -6.48
C GLN A 841 13.30 18.07 -6.20
N GLU A 842 14.37 17.76 -5.46
CA GLU A 842 15.38 18.72 -5.02
C GLU A 842 16.52 18.86 -6.06
N GLY A 843 16.97 17.75 -6.65
CA GLY A 843 17.96 17.76 -7.72
C GLY A 843 17.34 17.66 -9.11
N ILE A 844 16.82 16.48 -9.49
CA ILE A 844 16.27 16.22 -10.83
C ILE A 844 15.08 17.13 -11.14
N GLY A 845 14.24 17.38 -10.15
CA GLY A 845 13.12 18.30 -10.25
C GLY A 845 13.53 19.73 -10.57
N GLU A 846 14.72 20.17 -10.15
CA GLU A 846 15.23 21.50 -10.47
C GLU A 846 15.67 21.60 -11.93
N LEU A 847 16.32 20.56 -12.46
CA LEU A 847 16.63 20.47 -13.90
C LEU A 847 15.36 20.53 -14.75
N ILE A 848 14.30 19.85 -14.31
CA ILE A 848 12.99 19.89 -14.98
C ILE A 848 12.40 21.30 -14.94
N LYS A 849 12.37 21.96 -13.79
CA LYS A 849 11.84 23.34 -13.66
C LYS A 849 12.58 24.31 -14.57
N ILE A 850 13.92 24.29 -14.54
CA ILE A 850 14.78 25.13 -15.39
C ILE A 850 14.45 24.88 -16.87
N SER A 851 14.35 23.59 -17.25
CA SER A 851 14.07 23.22 -18.63
C SER A 851 12.70 23.71 -19.11
N ILE A 852 11.66 23.57 -18.28
CA ILE A 852 10.29 24.05 -18.56
C ILE A 852 10.28 25.57 -18.73
N GLU A 853 10.86 26.30 -17.77
CA GLU A 853 10.90 27.76 -17.79
C GLU A 853 11.63 28.27 -19.04
N ARG A 854 12.85 27.77 -19.29
CA ARG A 854 13.67 28.15 -20.44
C ARG A 854 13.01 27.75 -21.77
N GLY A 855 12.44 26.55 -21.85
CA GLY A 855 11.74 26.09 -23.05
C GLY A 855 10.54 26.98 -23.39
N ARG A 856 9.67 27.25 -22.41
CA ARG A 856 8.49 28.09 -22.60
C ARG A 856 8.80 29.58 -22.76
N SER A 857 9.96 30.05 -22.30
CA SER A 857 10.44 31.41 -22.59
C SER A 857 10.68 31.64 -24.09
N THR A 858 11.12 30.59 -24.81
CA THR A 858 11.31 30.61 -26.27
C THR A 858 10.03 30.28 -27.01
N ASN A 859 9.32 29.23 -26.61
CA ASN A 859 8.08 28.78 -27.25
C ASN A 859 6.96 28.65 -26.22
N LYS A 860 6.08 29.66 -26.14
CA LYS A 860 4.96 29.69 -25.18
C LYS A 860 3.96 28.54 -25.35
N ASN A 861 3.88 27.97 -26.55
CA ASN A 861 2.97 26.86 -26.88
C ASN A 861 3.69 25.50 -26.86
N LEU A 862 4.90 25.44 -26.29
CA LEU A 862 5.66 24.20 -26.15
C LEU A 862 4.88 23.23 -25.26
N GLU A 863 4.46 22.11 -25.84
CA GLU A 863 3.83 21.02 -25.10
C GLU A 863 4.90 20.26 -24.33
N ILE A 864 4.65 19.99 -23.05
CA ILE A 864 5.62 19.37 -22.16
C ILE A 864 4.96 18.22 -21.43
N GLY A 865 5.54 17.05 -21.55
CA GLY A 865 5.15 15.90 -20.74
C GLY A 865 6.34 15.16 -20.15
N ILE A 866 6.02 14.10 -19.43
CA ILE A 866 6.97 13.15 -18.84
C ILE A 866 6.59 11.74 -19.27
N CYS A 867 7.59 10.91 -19.54
CA CYS A 867 7.42 9.48 -19.77
C CYS A 867 8.35 8.68 -18.84
N GLY A 868 8.03 7.41 -18.64
CA GLY A 868 8.75 6.51 -17.74
C GLY A 868 7.93 6.10 -16.53
N GLU A 869 8.61 5.59 -15.51
CA GLU A 869 7.97 5.03 -14.31
C GLU A 869 7.35 6.11 -13.43
N HIS A 870 8.04 7.25 -13.31
CA HIS A 870 7.59 8.45 -12.60
C HIS A 870 6.25 8.99 -13.11
N GLY A 871 5.93 8.81 -14.40
CA GLY A 871 4.65 9.25 -14.97
C GLY A 871 3.43 8.55 -14.37
N GLY A 872 3.63 7.40 -13.72
CA GLY A 872 2.59 6.65 -13.02
C GLY A 872 2.71 6.66 -11.50
N ASP A 873 3.71 7.33 -10.94
CA ASP A 873 3.87 7.50 -9.50
C ASP A 873 3.06 8.72 -9.00
N PRO A 874 2.14 8.57 -8.03
CA PRO A 874 1.28 9.67 -7.59
C PRO A 874 2.03 10.93 -7.12
N ARG A 875 3.18 10.77 -6.46
CA ARG A 875 3.95 11.89 -5.92
C ARG A 875 4.66 12.66 -7.03
N SER A 876 5.15 11.93 -8.02
CA SER A 876 5.74 12.47 -9.24
C SER A 876 4.70 13.14 -10.14
N VAL A 877 3.50 12.57 -10.29
CA VAL A 877 2.37 13.22 -11.00
C VAL A 877 1.98 14.54 -10.33
N GLU A 878 1.95 14.57 -8.99
CA GLU A 878 1.71 15.79 -8.22
C GLU A 878 2.79 16.87 -8.48
N PHE A 879 4.06 16.47 -8.55
CA PHE A 879 5.15 17.35 -8.94
C PHE A 879 4.97 17.87 -10.38
N CYS A 880 4.66 17.00 -11.34
CA CYS A 880 4.44 17.36 -12.75
C CYS A 880 3.32 18.39 -12.90
N HIS A 881 2.24 18.24 -12.13
CA HIS A 881 1.16 19.22 -12.07
C HIS A 881 1.65 20.58 -11.56
N ARG A 882 2.43 20.59 -10.47
CA ARG A 882 2.94 21.81 -9.83
C ARG A 882 3.90 22.60 -10.73
N VAL A 883 4.74 21.92 -11.51
CA VAL A 883 5.66 22.55 -12.45
C VAL A 883 5.00 22.91 -13.79
N GLY A 884 3.71 22.60 -13.95
CA GLY A 884 2.89 23.04 -15.06
C GLY A 884 3.10 22.23 -16.34
N MET A 885 3.43 20.93 -16.24
CA MET A 885 3.41 20.05 -17.42
C MET A 885 2.00 19.95 -18.02
N ASP A 886 1.92 19.60 -19.29
CA ASP A 886 0.68 19.43 -20.04
C ASP A 886 0.14 18.00 -19.91
N TYR A 887 1.02 16.99 -19.85
CA TYR A 887 0.62 15.61 -19.64
C TYR A 887 1.63 14.76 -18.86
N VAL A 888 1.18 13.63 -18.34
CA VAL A 888 2.03 12.53 -17.85
C VAL A 888 1.76 11.27 -18.68
N SER A 889 2.77 10.42 -18.85
CA SER A 889 2.67 9.18 -19.62
C SER A 889 3.24 7.99 -18.85
N CYS A 890 2.41 6.98 -18.61
CA CYS A 890 2.74 5.81 -17.79
C CYS A 890 2.31 4.51 -18.47
N SER A 891 2.70 3.34 -17.96
CA SER A 891 2.22 2.06 -18.49
C SER A 891 0.68 1.97 -18.47
N PRO A 892 0.05 1.12 -19.32
CA PRO A 892 -1.41 1.08 -19.47
C PRO A 892 -2.16 0.89 -18.16
N PHE A 893 -1.68 -0.01 -17.31
CA PHE A 893 -2.28 -0.28 -15.99
C PHE A 893 -2.10 0.86 -14.99
N ARG A 894 -1.11 1.73 -15.16
CA ARG A 894 -0.94 2.91 -14.28
C ARG A 894 -1.80 4.09 -14.71
N VAL A 895 -2.48 4.04 -15.86
CA VAL A 895 -3.34 5.13 -16.35
C VAL A 895 -4.43 5.51 -15.35
N PRO A 896 -5.19 4.57 -14.74
CA PRO A 896 -6.18 4.93 -13.72
C PRO A 896 -5.58 5.64 -12.50
N ILE A 897 -4.40 5.19 -12.06
CA ILE A 897 -3.67 5.76 -10.93
C ILE A 897 -3.22 7.19 -11.25
N ALA A 898 -2.65 7.41 -12.44
CA ALA A 898 -2.23 8.73 -12.89
C ALA A 898 -3.43 9.69 -13.04
N ARG A 899 -4.60 9.21 -13.50
CA ARG A 899 -5.84 10.00 -13.56
C ARG A 899 -6.30 10.45 -12.17
N LEU A 900 -6.31 9.53 -11.20
CA LEU A 900 -6.65 9.85 -9.81
C LEU A 900 -5.65 10.84 -9.20
N ALA A 901 -4.35 10.58 -9.33
CA ALA A 901 -3.30 11.44 -8.79
C ALA A 901 -3.35 12.86 -9.38
N ALA A 902 -3.58 12.98 -10.69
CA ALA A 902 -3.74 14.27 -11.37
C ALA A 902 -4.97 15.04 -10.86
N ALA A 903 -6.10 14.36 -10.63
CA ALA A 903 -7.29 14.98 -10.06
C ALA A 903 -7.04 15.46 -8.61
N GLN A 904 -6.42 14.60 -7.78
CA GLN A 904 -6.06 14.95 -6.40
C GLN A 904 -5.10 16.13 -6.33
N SER A 905 -4.18 16.24 -7.29
CA SER A 905 -3.21 17.34 -7.37
C SER A 905 -3.91 18.69 -7.55
N VAL A 906 -4.91 18.78 -8.45
CA VAL A 906 -5.72 20.00 -8.63
C VAL A 906 -6.43 20.37 -7.32
N LEU A 907 -7.03 19.40 -6.63
CA LEU A 907 -7.75 19.64 -5.38
C LEU A 907 -6.83 20.10 -4.24
N LYS A 908 -5.58 19.61 -4.21
CA LYS A 908 -4.59 20.00 -3.20
C LYS A 908 -4.03 21.40 -3.41
N PHE A 909 -3.73 21.80 -4.66
CA PHE A 909 -2.93 22.99 -4.94
C PHE A 909 -3.72 24.15 -5.57
N ASP A 910 -4.67 23.88 -6.46
CA ASP A 910 -5.35 24.94 -7.22
C ASP A 910 -6.52 25.54 -6.43
N LEU A 911 -7.37 24.70 -5.82
CA LEU A 911 -8.49 25.17 -4.99
C LEU A 911 -8.03 25.91 -3.72
N LYS A 912 -6.83 25.62 -3.21
CA LYS A 912 -6.23 26.37 -2.08
C LYS A 912 -5.71 27.74 -2.53
N LYS A 913 -5.25 27.90 -3.77
CA LYS A 913 -4.84 29.20 -4.34
C LYS A 913 -6.05 30.08 -4.65
N GLU A 914 -7.12 29.51 -5.19
CA GLU A 914 -8.37 30.25 -5.49
C GLU A 914 -9.14 30.66 -4.23
N ARG A 915 -9.01 29.94 -3.10
CA ARG A 915 -9.57 30.36 -1.81
C ARG A 915 -8.70 31.38 -1.04
N ARG A 916 -7.46 31.60 -1.46
CA ARG A 916 -6.51 32.55 -0.86
C ARG A 916 -6.40 33.87 -1.63
N LYS A 917 -6.77 33.87 -2.91
CA LYS A 917 -7.09 35.07 -3.69
C LYS A 917 -8.52 35.47 -3.41
#